data_AF-A0A9R1R6M7-F1
#
_entry.id   AF-A0A9R1R6M7-F1
#
_cell.length_a   1.000
_cell.length_b   1.000
_cell.length_c   1.000
_cell.angle_alpha   90.00
_cell.angle_beta   90.00
_cell.angle_gamma   90.00
#
_symmetry.space_group_name_H-M   'P 1'
#
loop_
_entity.id
_entity.type
_entity.pdbx_description
1 polymer ?
#
loop_
_entity_poly.entity_id
_entity_poly.type
_entity_poly.pdbx_seq_one_letter_code
_entity_poly.pdbx_strand_id
1 'polypeptide(L)'
;MKRNERNVSCIWMASSTRDVTNLLVRLVVKLLSHSDPSDYSGRESQLIKHGPMLNVILTGISPVDYAPIFSFHGLVPELATVLMAICEVFGCLSPSVSWTVGAGEEISAHTVFSNAFILLLRLWKFNHPPVEYCIMGDGAPVGSQLTPEYLLLLRNSQVLCANSSSKSRSSQKQLPVTSSRSSQNPIFMDSFPKLKLWYRQHQACLASPLSGLAHGTPVHNIVDSLLNLMFRKANKGSTSIGSVSGSSSISNSSGPGDDGSHLWPQLPAWEILEAVPFVVDAALTACSHGRLFPRELATGLKDLADFLPASTATIVSYFSAEVTRGVWKPAFMNGTDWPSPAANLSMVEEHIKKIVAATGVDVPRLATGGTTLGRLPLPLAAFVSLTITYKLDKASERFLNLAGPALENLAASCPWPSMAIVAALWTQKVKRWSDFLVFSASRTVFHHNNDAVVQLLRSCFTSILGMSSTSLCCCGGVASLLGHGFGSHCSGGLSPVAPGILYLRIFRCIKDCSILAEDILSLLMLSVKDIAETTVSRHGSDKLKRTKYAMGHGKISLATAMTQVKVAASLGATLVWLSGGTTLVQSLFQEMLPSWFLSAQDLDRGGASGGTVYKLGGHALAYFAVYCGMFAWGIDPTPVSRRRERVMRSHLEFLASALDGKISLGCNMSLWQAYVSGFLELVVDRAPCLLHEVDLKVLKKLSIGLRQWKEKELAVAILCRGGPEAMGVAAELILDSEW
;
A
#
# COMPACT_ATOMS: atom_id res chain seq x y z
N MET A 1 -18.53 3.82 -0.90
CA MET A 1 -19.49 2.89 -0.26
C MET A 1 -20.01 1.75 -1.14
N LYS A 2 -19.50 1.52 -2.36
CA LYS A 2 -19.55 0.22 -3.10
C LYS A 2 -18.15 -0.24 -3.54
N ARG A 3 -17.13 0.23 -2.81
CA ARG A 3 -15.74 0.41 -3.30
C ARG A 3 -14.74 -0.61 -2.74
N ASN A 4 -15.09 -1.34 -1.68
CA ASN A 4 -14.22 -2.35 -1.08
C ASN A 4 -14.70 -3.80 -1.29
N GLU A 5 -15.98 -4.03 -1.63
CA GLU A 5 -16.50 -5.38 -1.87
C GLU A 5 -16.01 -6.00 -3.20
N ARG A 6 -15.61 -5.17 -4.17
CA ARG A 6 -15.15 -5.66 -5.49
C ARG A 6 -13.72 -6.19 -5.50
N ASN A 7 -12.86 -5.81 -4.54
CA ASN A 7 -11.46 -6.27 -4.58
C ASN A 7 -11.24 -7.69 -4.07
N VAL A 8 -12.19 -8.28 -3.33
CA VAL A 8 -12.08 -9.66 -2.82
C VAL A 8 -13.00 -10.63 -3.58
N SER A 9 -14.09 -10.14 -4.19
CA SER A 9 -15.06 -10.98 -4.90
C SER A 9 -14.83 -11.10 -6.43
N CYS A 10 -13.90 -10.33 -7.02
CA CYS A 10 -13.69 -10.29 -8.48
C CYS A 10 -12.83 -11.43 -9.08
N ILE A 11 -12.43 -12.43 -8.28
CA ILE A 11 -11.60 -13.54 -8.79
C ILE A 11 -12.43 -14.54 -9.60
N TRP A 12 -13.75 -14.67 -9.39
CA TRP A 12 -14.53 -15.81 -9.93
C TRP A 12 -15.65 -15.53 -10.95
N MET A 13 -16.04 -14.27 -11.26
CA MET A 13 -17.18 -14.00 -12.17
C MET A 13 -16.89 -12.99 -13.29
N ALA A 14 -15.91 -13.23 -14.16
CA ALA A 14 -15.69 -12.30 -15.29
C ALA A 14 -15.01 -12.89 -16.52
N SER A 15 -15.37 -14.10 -17.01
CA SER A 15 -14.67 -14.62 -18.20
C SER A 15 -15.14 -14.03 -19.54
N SER A 16 -16.30 -13.36 -19.63
CA SER A 16 -16.83 -12.81 -20.89
C SER A 16 -16.87 -11.27 -20.93
N THR A 17 -17.02 -10.61 -19.79
CA THR A 17 -16.94 -9.14 -19.66
C THR A 17 -15.51 -8.60 -19.52
N ARG A 18 -14.51 -9.47 -19.28
CA ARG A 18 -13.09 -9.11 -19.21
C ARG A 18 -12.54 -8.63 -20.55
N ASP A 19 -13.00 -9.16 -21.67
CA ASP A 19 -12.41 -8.85 -22.98
C ASP A 19 -12.80 -7.45 -23.48
N VAL A 20 -14.06 -7.04 -23.30
CA VAL A 20 -14.56 -5.72 -23.71
C VAL A 20 -13.95 -4.61 -22.86
N THR A 21 -13.90 -4.81 -21.54
CA THR A 21 -13.32 -3.84 -20.60
C THR A 21 -11.81 -3.71 -20.80
N ASN A 22 -11.09 -4.81 -21.03
CA ASN A 22 -9.67 -4.79 -21.37
C ASN A 22 -9.40 -4.02 -22.67
N LEU A 23 -10.20 -4.27 -23.72
CA LEU A 23 -10.06 -3.57 -25.00
C LEU A 23 -10.28 -2.05 -24.85
N LEU A 24 -11.29 -1.63 -24.10
CA LEU A 24 -11.58 -0.21 -23.84
C LEU A 24 -10.44 0.48 -23.09
N VAL A 25 -9.93 -0.14 -22.02
CA VAL A 25 -8.84 0.45 -21.22
C VAL A 25 -7.55 0.55 -22.05
N ARG A 26 -7.24 -0.44 -22.89
CA ARG A 26 -6.13 -0.36 -23.85
C ARG A 26 -6.34 0.70 -24.93
N LEU A 27 -7.57 0.88 -25.41
CA LEU A 27 -7.91 1.93 -26.37
C LEU A 27 -7.66 3.32 -25.77
N VAL A 28 -8.03 3.53 -24.51
CA VAL A 28 -7.77 4.80 -23.81
C VAL A 28 -6.27 5.10 -23.72
N VAL A 29 -5.44 4.13 -23.35
CA VAL A 29 -3.98 4.30 -23.33
C VAL A 29 -3.47 4.64 -24.74
N LYS A 30 -3.99 3.95 -25.77
CA LYS A 30 -3.63 4.21 -27.17
C LYS A 30 -3.98 5.63 -27.62
N LEU A 31 -5.17 6.11 -27.28
CA LEU A 31 -5.64 7.46 -27.62
C LEU A 31 -4.78 8.55 -26.98
N LEU A 32 -4.27 8.32 -25.76
CA LEU A 32 -3.33 9.21 -25.10
C LEU A 32 -1.92 9.13 -25.70
N SER A 33 -1.53 7.96 -26.25
CA SER A 33 -0.17 7.65 -26.72
C SER A 33 0.11 8.00 -28.19
N HIS A 34 -0.68 8.89 -28.81
CA HIS A 34 -0.76 9.08 -30.26
C HIS A 34 0.56 8.77 -31.01
N SER A 35 0.53 7.75 -31.87
CA SER A 35 1.70 7.30 -32.62
C SER A 35 1.82 8.12 -33.89
N ASP A 36 2.96 8.78 -34.07
CA ASP A 36 3.23 9.61 -35.25
C ASP A 36 3.06 8.78 -36.54
N PRO A 37 2.28 9.25 -37.53
CA PRO A 37 2.43 8.77 -38.90
C PRO A 37 3.81 9.18 -39.42
N SER A 38 4.47 8.27 -40.15
CA SER A 38 5.87 8.36 -40.59
C SER A 38 6.24 9.53 -41.51
N ASP A 39 5.30 10.40 -41.89
CA ASP A 39 5.46 11.41 -42.93
C ASP A 39 5.00 12.81 -42.48
N TYR A 40 5.57 13.38 -41.41
CA TYR A 40 5.29 14.77 -41.04
C TYR A 40 6.53 15.54 -40.59
N SER A 41 6.89 16.58 -41.34
CA SER A 41 8.05 17.45 -41.13
C SER A 41 7.72 18.78 -40.42
N GLY A 42 6.65 18.83 -39.61
CA GLY A 42 6.20 20.03 -38.91
C GLY A 42 6.86 20.21 -37.54
N ARG A 43 7.35 21.43 -37.24
CA ARG A 43 8.14 21.78 -36.03
C ARG A 43 7.31 21.95 -34.73
N GLU A 44 5.99 21.80 -34.79
CA GLU A 44 5.10 21.83 -33.62
C GLU A 44 4.67 20.41 -33.25
N SER A 45 4.82 20.01 -31.99
CA SER A 45 4.43 18.66 -31.56
C SER A 45 2.92 18.48 -31.76
N GLN A 46 2.52 17.43 -32.49
CA GLN A 46 1.12 17.13 -32.78
C GLN A 46 0.29 16.98 -31.49
N LEU A 47 0.93 16.61 -30.36
CA LEU A 47 0.36 16.61 -29.02
C LEU A 47 -0.30 17.94 -28.63
N ILE A 48 0.31 19.08 -28.98
CA ILE A 48 -0.23 20.42 -28.65
C ILE A 48 -1.55 20.65 -29.40
N LYS A 49 -1.64 20.26 -30.67
CA LYS A 49 -2.88 20.39 -31.47
C LYS A 49 -4.05 19.57 -30.90
N HIS A 50 -3.76 18.48 -30.19
CA HIS A 50 -4.75 17.61 -29.56
C HIS A 50 -5.04 17.96 -28.09
N GLY A 51 -4.54 19.09 -27.59
CA GLY A 51 -4.70 19.52 -26.19
C GLY A 51 -6.13 19.38 -25.62
N PRO A 52 -7.18 19.86 -26.31
CA PRO A 52 -8.57 19.71 -25.85
C PRO A 52 -9.02 18.26 -25.72
N MET A 53 -8.71 17.41 -26.71
CA MET A 53 -9.03 15.98 -26.70
C MET A 53 -8.33 15.27 -25.53
N LEU A 54 -7.04 15.54 -25.35
CA LEU A 54 -6.26 14.99 -24.24
C LEU A 54 -6.86 15.39 -22.90
N ASN A 55 -7.23 16.67 -22.73
CA ASN A 55 -7.83 17.18 -21.51
C ASN A 55 -9.15 16.47 -21.15
N VAL A 56 -10.00 16.19 -22.16
CA VAL A 56 -11.25 15.46 -21.98
C VAL A 56 -10.99 14.03 -21.52
N ILE A 57 -10.06 13.33 -22.17
CA ILE A 57 -9.71 11.95 -21.79
C ILE A 57 -9.13 11.91 -20.37
N LEU A 58 -8.16 12.79 -20.07
CA LEU A 58 -7.52 12.89 -18.76
C LEU A 58 -8.54 13.19 -17.65
N THR A 59 -9.45 14.14 -17.89
CA THR A 59 -10.52 14.45 -16.94
C THR A 59 -11.48 13.27 -16.78
N GLY A 60 -11.76 12.53 -17.85
CA GLY A 60 -12.64 11.36 -17.85
C GLY A 60 -12.08 10.16 -17.07
N ILE A 61 -10.77 9.96 -17.08
CA ILE A 61 -10.09 8.88 -16.32
C ILE A 61 -9.52 9.33 -14.96
N SER A 62 -9.62 10.63 -14.65
CA SER A 62 -9.23 11.17 -13.35
C SER A 62 -10.05 10.63 -12.16
N PRO A 63 -11.35 10.30 -12.24
CA PRO A 63 -12.11 9.85 -11.08
C PRO A 63 -11.45 8.67 -10.36
N VAL A 64 -11.61 8.61 -9.03
CA VAL A 64 -10.88 7.68 -8.14
C VAL A 64 -11.07 6.18 -8.48
N ASP A 65 -12.11 5.82 -9.23
CA ASP A 65 -12.40 4.44 -9.61
C ASP A 65 -11.52 3.88 -10.74
N TYR A 66 -10.89 4.73 -11.55
CA TYR A 66 -10.19 4.24 -12.75
C TYR A 66 -8.79 3.71 -12.48
N ALA A 67 -8.02 4.30 -11.56
CA ALA A 67 -6.67 3.83 -11.25
C ALA A 67 -6.63 2.34 -10.82
N PRO A 68 -7.54 1.83 -9.96
CA PRO A 68 -7.65 0.40 -9.67
C PRO A 68 -7.99 -0.46 -10.91
N ILE A 69 -8.79 0.05 -11.85
CA ILE A 69 -9.14 -0.66 -13.08
C ILE A 69 -7.89 -0.84 -13.95
N PHE A 70 -7.11 0.23 -14.17
CA PHE A 70 -5.83 0.13 -14.88
C PHE A 70 -4.85 -0.82 -14.19
N SER A 71 -4.80 -0.79 -12.84
CA SER A 71 -3.98 -1.71 -12.05
C SER A 71 -4.41 -3.16 -12.21
N PHE A 72 -5.71 -3.44 -12.22
CA PHE A 72 -6.25 -4.80 -12.42
C PHE A 72 -5.88 -5.37 -13.79
N HIS A 73 -5.83 -4.53 -14.82
CA HIS A 73 -5.44 -4.92 -16.17
C HIS A 73 -3.93 -4.88 -16.43
N GLY A 74 -3.11 -4.49 -15.44
CA GLY A 74 -1.65 -4.41 -15.58
C GLY A 74 -1.14 -3.30 -16.51
N LEU A 75 -1.99 -2.29 -16.81
CA LEU A 75 -1.70 -1.21 -17.77
C LEU A 75 -1.11 0.06 -17.12
N VAL A 76 -0.88 0.03 -15.80
CA VAL A 76 -0.30 1.16 -15.05
C VAL A 76 1.07 1.60 -15.59
N PRO A 77 2.02 0.69 -15.91
CA PRO A 77 3.31 1.08 -16.48
C PRO A 77 3.15 1.81 -17.83
N GLU A 78 2.34 1.28 -18.74
CA GLU A 78 2.08 1.90 -20.05
C GLU A 78 1.44 3.28 -19.91
N LEU A 79 0.37 3.40 -19.12
CA LEU A 79 -0.31 4.67 -18.88
C LEU A 79 0.63 5.71 -18.23
N ALA A 80 1.46 5.29 -17.27
CA ALA A 80 2.44 6.18 -16.64
C ALA A 80 3.42 6.75 -17.67
N THR A 81 3.94 5.93 -18.59
CA THR A 81 4.89 6.43 -19.62
C THR A 81 4.27 7.48 -20.54
N VAL A 82 3.01 7.30 -20.92
CA VAL A 82 2.27 8.24 -21.77
C VAL A 82 2.03 9.56 -21.02
N LEU A 83 1.65 9.47 -19.75
CA LEU A 83 1.45 10.63 -18.90
C LEU A 83 2.75 11.40 -18.62
N MET A 84 3.89 10.71 -18.44
CA MET A 84 5.22 11.35 -18.33
C MET A 84 5.51 12.21 -19.57
N ALA A 85 5.26 11.67 -20.77
CA ALA A 85 5.47 12.40 -22.03
C ALA A 85 4.54 13.63 -22.15
N ILE A 86 3.26 13.49 -21.78
CA ILE A 86 2.32 14.62 -21.76
C ILE A 86 2.79 15.69 -20.75
N CYS A 87 3.24 15.30 -19.56
CA CYS A 87 3.73 16.23 -18.55
C CYS A 87 4.99 16.99 -19.04
N GLU A 88 5.92 16.27 -19.69
CA GLU A 88 7.15 16.87 -20.21
C GLU A 88 6.84 17.96 -21.24
N VAL A 89 5.94 17.70 -22.19
CA VAL A 89 5.55 18.66 -23.24
C VAL A 89 4.73 19.82 -22.69
N PHE A 90 3.60 19.54 -22.03
CA PHE A 90 2.67 20.59 -21.60
C PHE A 90 3.20 21.42 -20.43
N GLY A 91 4.08 20.87 -19.59
CA GLY A 91 4.69 21.62 -18.50
C GLY A 91 5.71 22.67 -18.94
N CYS A 92 6.23 22.56 -20.18
CA CYS A 92 7.13 23.55 -20.78
C CYS A 92 6.38 24.70 -21.48
N LEU A 93 5.06 24.60 -21.64
CA LEU A 93 4.26 25.60 -22.34
C LEU A 93 3.85 26.74 -21.41
N SER A 94 3.86 27.96 -21.94
CA SER A 94 3.27 29.12 -21.31
C SER A 94 1.74 28.97 -21.20
N PRO A 95 1.09 29.49 -20.14
CA PRO A 95 -0.36 29.49 -20.02
C PRO A 95 -1.07 30.27 -21.12
N SER A 96 -0.35 31.11 -21.88
CA SER A 96 -0.84 31.79 -23.09
C SER A 96 -1.26 30.84 -24.22
N VAL A 97 -0.88 29.55 -24.15
CA VAL A 97 -1.38 28.52 -25.06
C VAL A 97 -2.70 27.98 -24.49
N SER A 98 -3.82 28.43 -25.04
CA SER A 98 -5.16 28.00 -24.68
C SER A 98 -6.02 27.65 -25.92
N TRP A 99 -7.05 26.85 -25.70
CA TRP A 99 -8.04 26.48 -26.71
C TRP A 99 -9.44 26.85 -26.22
N THR A 100 -10.23 27.49 -27.09
CA THR A 100 -11.65 27.76 -26.84
C THR A 100 -12.49 26.59 -27.31
N VAL A 101 -13.24 25.96 -26.40
CA VAL A 101 -14.22 24.92 -26.75
C VAL A 101 -15.56 25.60 -27.05
N GLY A 102 -16.38 25.03 -27.94
CA GLY A 102 -17.65 25.62 -28.40
C GLY A 102 -18.70 25.97 -27.33
N ALA A 103 -18.46 25.64 -26.06
CA ALA A 103 -19.27 26.04 -24.90
C ALA A 103 -18.77 27.33 -24.19
N GLY A 104 -17.69 27.96 -24.67
CA GLY A 104 -17.08 29.14 -24.05
C GLY A 104 -16.08 28.84 -22.93
N GLU A 105 -15.78 27.55 -22.65
CA GLU A 105 -14.74 27.15 -21.70
C GLU A 105 -13.36 27.18 -22.38
N GLU A 106 -12.41 27.93 -21.80
CA GLU A 106 -11.01 27.94 -22.23
C GLU A 106 -10.21 26.84 -21.52
N ILE A 107 -9.55 25.98 -22.30
CA ILE A 107 -8.62 24.98 -21.80
C ILE A 107 -7.20 25.52 -21.96
N SER A 108 -6.51 25.78 -20.85
CA SER A 108 -5.10 26.19 -20.86
C SER A 108 -4.14 25.01 -20.86
N ALA A 109 -2.91 25.22 -21.34
CA ALA A 109 -1.84 24.22 -21.23
C ALA A 109 -1.58 23.76 -19.78
N HIS A 110 -1.66 24.69 -18.80
CA HIS A 110 -1.56 24.38 -17.37
C HIS A 110 -2.65 23.40 -16.89
N THR A 111 -3.84 23.47 -17.48
CA THR A 111 -4.95 22.56 -17.15
C THR A 111 -4.64 21.14 -17.62
N VAL A 112 -4.18 20.99 -18.87
CA VAL A 112 -3.80 19.68 -19.43
C VAL A 112 -2.64 19.08 -18.64
N PHE A 113 -1.60 19.89 -18.39
CA PHE A 113 -0.46 19.51 -17.58
C PHE A 113 -0.89 19.05 -16.18
N SER A 114 -1.68 19.84 -15.47
CA SER A 114 -2.10 19.53 -14.10
C SER A 114 -2.93 18.25 -14.03
N ASN A 115 -3.83 18.02 -14.98
CA ASN A 115 -4.63 16.80 -15.03
C ASN A 115 -3.75 15.56 -15.29
N ALA A 116 -2.79 15.65 -16.23
CA ALA A 116 -1.86 14.57 -16.50
C ALA A 116 -0.96 14.28 -15.30
N PHE A 117 -0.39 15.33 -14.69
CA PHE A 117 0.55 15.22 -13.59
C PHE A 117 -0.10 14.68 -12.32
N ILE A 118 -1.29 15.17 -11.94
CA ILE A 118 -2.02 14.65 -10.78
C ILE A 118 -2.41 13.17 -10.98
N LEU A 119 -2.85 12.80 -12.19
CA LEU A 119 -3.17 11.41 -12.50
C LEU A 119 -1.93 10.52 -12.41
N LEU A 120 -0.81 11.00 -12.94
CA LEU A 120 0.48 10.33 -12.90
C LEU A 120 0.91 10.03 -11.45
N LEU A 121 0.90 11.06 -10.60
CA LEU A 121 1.23 10.94 -9.18
C LEU A 121 0.31 9.96 -8.43
N ARG A 122 -0.97 9.88 -8.82
CA ARG A 122 -1.91 8.92 -8.24
C ARG A 122 -1.64 7.48 -8.65
N LEU A 123 -1.24 7.25 -9.91
CA LEU A 123 -0.80 5.92 -10.36
C LEU A 123 0.48 5.49 -9.65
N TRP A 124 1.37 6.45 -9.35
CA TRP A 124 2.61 6.23 -8.61
C TRP A 124 2.41 6.11 -7.10
N LYS A 125 1.18 6.34 -6.59
CA LYS A 125 0.87 6.44 -5.16
C LYS A 125 1.78 7.41 -4.41
N PHE A 126 2.05 8.57 -5.02
CA PHE A 126 2.91 9.63 -4.49
C PHE A 126 2.59 10.07 -3.04
N ASN A 127 1.33 9.92 -2.62
CA ASN A 127 0.80 10.39 -1.33
C ASN A 127 1.32 9.62 -0.10
N HIS A 128 2.18 8.62 -0.25
CA HIS A 128 2.79 7.94 0.88
C HIS A 128 3.92 8.79 1.48
N PRO A 129 4.08 8.87 2.81
CA PRO A 129 5.12 9.68 3.43
C PRO A 129 6.52 9.02 3.35
N PRO A 130 7.60 9.81 3.42
CA PRO A 130 9.01 9.36 3.33
C PRO A 130 9.36 8.20 4.26
N VAL A 131 8.73 8.16 5.43
CA VAL A 131 8.95 7.14 6.46
C VAL A 131 8.63 5.73 5.93
N GLU A 132 7.56 5.59 5.14
CA GLU A 132 7.22 4.31 4.49
C GLU A 132 8.26 3.91 3.42
N TYR A 133 8.98 4.89 2.85
CA TYR A 133 10.06 4.64 1.88
C TYR A 133 11.42 4.34 2.55
N CYS A 134 11.75 5.02 3.65
CA CYS A 134 13.01 4.82 4.38
C CYS A 134 13.05 3.51 5.16
N ILE A 135 11.92 3.06 5.71
CA ILE A 135 11.84 1.80 6.49
C ILE A 135 12.04 0.57 5.59
N MET A 136 11.70 0.68 4.29
CA MET A 136 11.74 -0.47 3.38
C MET A 136 13.09 -0.68 2.67
N GLY A 137 14.03 0.28 2.77
CA GLY A 137 15.44 0.14 2.36
C GLY A 137 15.69 -0.40 0.93
N ASP A 138 16.95 -0.75 0.65
CA ASP A 138 17.43 -1.43 -0.58
C ASP A 138 16.86 -2.88 -0.72
N GLY A 139 15.96 -3.26 0.18
CA GLY A 139 15.26 -4.54 0.28
C GLY A 139 13.74 -4.42 0.15
N ALA A 140 13.21 -3.32 -0.38
CA ALA A 140 11.80 -3.28 -0.72
C ALA A 140 11.51 -4.38 -1.77
N PRO A 141 10.56 -5.30 -1.56
CA PRO A 141 10.10 -6.17 -2.62
C PRO A 141 9.77 -5.27 -3.81
N VAL A 142 10.24 -5.66 -4.97
CA VAL A 142 10.17 -4.90 -6.22
C VAL A 142 8.74 -4.36 -6.50
N GLY A 143 7.68 -4.87 -5.86
CA GLY A 143 6.31 -4.34 -5.91
C GLY A 143 5.84 -3.34 -4.82
N SER A 144 6.63 -2.94 -3.81
CA SER A 144 6.16 -2.02 -2.74
C SER A 144 6.47 -0.53 -2.99
N GLN A 145 7.50 -0.20 -3.78
CA GLN A 145 7.85 1.18 -4.12
C GLN A 145 7.56 1.44 -5.61
N LEU A 146 6.42 2.09 -5.90
CA LEU A 146 6.09 2.54 -7.25
C LEU A 146 6.87 3.83 -7.57
N THR A 147 8.14 3.70 -7.94
CA THR A 147 8.93 4.83 -8.44
C THR A 147 8.72 5.02 -9.95
N PRO A 148 8.95 6.25 -10.48
CA PRO A 148 9.00 6.49 -11.92
C PRO A 148 9.93 5.52 -12.65
N GLU A 149 11.13 5.28 -12.09
CA GLU A 149 12.13 4.37 -12.63
C GLU A 149 11.63 2.92 -12.65
N TYR A 150 10.96 2.48 -11.58
CA TYR A 150 10.41 1.13 -11.50
C TYR A 150 9.27 0.91 -12.51
N LEU A 151 8.41 1.91 -12.72
CA LEU A 151 7.35 1.83 -13.73
C LEU A 151 7.92 1.77 -15.16
N LEU A 152 8.98 2.52 -15.44
CA LEU A 152 9.70 2.42 -16.71
C LEU A 152 10.36 1.05 -16.88
N LEU A 153 10.96 0.49 -15.82
CA LEU A 153 11.54 -0.85 -15.82
C LEU A 153 10.48 -1.93 -16.13
N LEU A 154 9.31 -1.85 -15.49
CA LEU A 154 8.18 -2.75 -15.76
C LEU A 154 7.68 -2.64 -17.19
N ARG A 155 7.53 -1.42 -17.72
CA ARG A 155 7.13 -1.23 -19.12
C ARG A 155 8.18 -1.83 -20.07
N ASN A 156 9.46 -1.58 -19.82
CA ASN A 156 10.54 -2.09 -20.67
C ASN A 156 10.65 -3.62 -20.61
N SER A 157 10.43 -4.24 -19.45
CA SER A 157 10.41 -5.71 -19.35
C SER A 157 9.22 -6.33 -20.09
N GLN A 158 8.04 -5.69 -20.05
CA GLN A 158 6.87 -6.10 -20.83
C GLN A 158 7.15 -6.05 -22.35
N VAL A 159 7.81 -4.98 -22.82
CA VAL A 159 8.22 -4.86 -24.23
C VAL A 159 9.22 -5.95 -24.64
N LEU A 160 10.19 -6.27 -23.78
CA LEU A 160 11.18 -7.32 -24.02
C LEU A 160 10.55 -8.73 -24.06
N CYS A 161 9.63 -9.05 -23.15
CA CYS A 161 8.92 -10.33 -23.11
C CYS A 161 7.99 -10.53 -24.33
N ALA A 162 7.38 -9.45 -24.85
CA ALA A 162 6.59 -9.51 -26.07
C ALA A 162 7.44 -9.80 -27.32
N ASN A 163 8.72 -9.45 -27.30
CA ASN A 163 9.66 -9.68 -28.39
C ASN A 163 10.34 -11.06 -28.35
N SER A 164 10.46 -11.69 -27.17
CA SER A 164 10.96 -13.06 -27.03
C SER A 164 9.89 -14.11 -27.37
N SER A 165 8.63 -13.84 -27.01
CA SER A 165 7.48 -14.71 -27.35
C SER A 165 7.12 -14.71 -28.84
N SER A 166 7.41 -13.62 -29.58
CA SER A 166 7.25 -13.60 -31.05
C SER A 166 8.32 -14.42 -31.77
N LYS A 167 9.52 -14.60 -31.17
CA LYS A 167 10.59 -15.43 -31.73
C LYS A 167 10.38 -16.94 -31.53
N SER A 168 9.59 -17.37 -30.54
CA SER A 168 9.34 -18.80 -30.28
C SER A 168 8.07 -19.37 -30.93
N ARG A 169 7.28 -18.54 -31.64
CA ARG A 169 5.95 -18.89 -32.16
C ARG A 169 5.84 -18.83 -33.69
N SER A 170 6.90 -19.19 -34.41
CA SER A 170 6.90 -19.20 -35.89
C SER A 170 6.14 -20.37 -36.54
N SER A 171 5.19 -21.04 -35.87
CA SER A 171 4.55 -22.26 -36.39
C SER A 171 3.02 -22.33 -36.30
N GLN A 172 2.31 -21.25 -35.95
CA GLN A 172 0.83 -21.26 -36.00
C GLN A 172 0.28 -20.00 -36.66
N LYS A 173 -0.35 -20.19 -37.82
CA LYS A 173 -1.13 -19.19 -38.55
C LYS A 173 -2.27 -18.67 -37.66
N GLN A 174 -2.14 -17.44 -37.16
CA GLN A 174 -3.27 -16.63 -36.71
C GLN A 174 -3.24 -15.27 -37.44
N LEU A 175 -4.43 -14.80 -37.78
CA LEU A 175 -4.71 -13.64 -38.64
C LEU A 175 -4.03 -12.34 -38.18
N PRO A 176 -3.66 -11.44 -39.12
CA PRO A 176 -2.95 -10.22 -38.80
C PRO A 176 -3.94 -9.18 -38.25
N VAL A 177 -4.05 -9.08 -36.92
CA VAL A 177 -4.60 -7.87 -36.31
C VAL A 177 -3.48 -6.84 -36.31
N THR A 178 -3.55 -5.93 -37.29
CA THR A 178 -2.74 -4.73 -37.48
C THR A 178 -2.53 -3.98 -36.17
N SER A 179 -1.46 -4.33 -35.47
CA SER A 179 -1.02 -3.70 -34.24
C SER A 179 0.27 -2.94 -34.55
N SER A 180 0.15 -1.73 -35.09
CA SER A 180 1.24 -0.76 -35.02
C SER A 180 1.46 -0.43 -33.54
N ARG A 181 2.43 -1.10 -32.93
CA ARG A 181 2.81 -0.96 -31.52
C ARG A 181 3.62 0.33 -31.37
N SER A 182 3.17 1.22 -30.48
CA SER A 182 3.88 2.46 -30.16
C SER A 182 5.25 2.14 -29.54
N SER A 183 6.31 2.65 -30.18
CA SER A 183 7.75 2.55 -29.88
C SER A 183 8.27 1.25 -29.24
N GLN A 184 8.95 0.42 -30.05
CA GLN A 184 9.63 -0.81 -29.62
C GLN A 184 10.88 -0.59 -28.75
N ASN A 185 11.28 0.67 -28.52
CA ASN A 185 12.52 1.01 -27.82
C ASN A 185 12.31 1.13 -26.31
N PRO A 186 13.30 0.75 -25.48
CA PRO A 186 13.25 1.01 -24.05
C PRO A 186 13.26 2.51 -23.76
N ILE A 187 12.45 2.94 -22.80
CA ILE A 187 12.36 4.34 -22.36
C ILE A 187 12.97 4.45 -20.98
N PHE A 188 13.77 5.48 -20.74
CA PHE A 188 14.44 5.74 -19.47
C PHE A 188 14.06 7.11 -18.92
N MET A 189 14.33 7.36 -17.64
CA MET A 189 14.00 8.64 -17.00
C MET A 189 14.72 9.83 -17.67
N ASP A 190 15.84 9.58 -18.35
CA ASP A 190 16.57 10.58 -19.16
C ASP A 190 15.77 11.10 -20.35
N SER A 191 14.73 10.38 -20.79
CA SER A 191 13.81 10.85 -21.83
C SER A 191 12.90 11.99 -21.36
N PHE A 192 12.82 12.25 -20.05
CA PHE A 192 11.96 13.27 -19.43
C PHE A 192 12.78 14.18 -18.50
N PRO A 193 13.64 15.06 -19.04
CA PRO A 193 14.59 15.83 -18.25
C PRO A 193 13.94 16.77 -17.23
N LYS A 194 12.80 17.43 -17.55
CA LYS A 194 12.11 18.33 -16.62
C LYS A 194 11.43 17.56 -15.49
N LEU A 195 10.73 16.48 -15.82
CA LEU A 195 10.16 15.59 -14.81
C LEU A 195 11.24 14.99 -13.90
N LYS A 196 12.39 14.59 -14.48
CA LYS A 196 13.54 14.08 -13.74
C LYS A 196 14.13 15.12 -12.78
N LEU A 197 14.22 16.38 -13.21
CA LEU A 197 14.67 17.48 -12.36
C LEU A 197 13.73 17.67 -11.15
N TRP A 198 12.41 17.75 -11.39
CA TRP A 198 11.43 17.87 -10.32
C TRP A 198 11.47 16.65 -9.38
N TYR A 199 11.59 15.43 -9.91
CA TYR A 199 11.68 14.22 -9.10
C TYR A 199 12.92 14.20 -8.20
N ARG A 200 14.07 14.64 -8.71
CA ARG A 200 15.30 14.81 -7.91
C ARG A 200 15.13 15.87 -6.83
N GLN A 201 14.46 16.98 -7.14
CA GLN A 201 14.16 18.02 -6.14
C GLN A 201 13.25 17.47 -5.04
N HIS A 202 12.23 16.69 -5.40
CA HIS A 202 11.38 15.97 -4.45
C HIS A 202 12.22 15.05 -3.56
N GLN A 203 13.07 14.18 -4.13
CA GLN A 203 13.95 13.29 -3.36
C GLN A 203 14.89 14.05 -2.42
N ALA A 204 15.52 15.13 -2.90
CA ALA A 204 16.38 15.98 -2.08
C ALA A 204 15.60 16.64 -0.93
N CYS A 205 14.39 17.12 -1.20
CA CYS A 205 13.48 17.69 -0.22
C CYS A 205 13.05 16.66 0.84
N LEU A 206 13.00 15.37 0.54
CA LEU A 206 12.76 14.31 1.53
C LEU A 206 14.03 14.01 2.35
N ALA A 207 15.19 13.98 1.72
CA ALA A 207 16.46 13.61 2.36
C ALA A 207 17.00 14.68 3.30
N SER A 208 16.86 15.97 2.96
CA SER A 208 17.43 17.09 3.74
C SER A 208 16.50 18.31 3.77
N PRO A 209 16.62 19.19 4.78
CA PRO A 209 15.97 20.50 4.77
C PRO A 209 16.30 21.26 3.48
N LEU A 210 15.41 22.15 3.05
CA LEU A 210 15.68 23.00 1.89
C LEU A 210 16.95 23.82 2.13
N SER A 211 17.85 23.79 1.14
CA SER A 211 19.02 24.66 1.16
C SER A 211 18.58 26.10 0.91
N GLY A 212 19.23 27.06 1.59
CA GLY A 212 18.92 28.48 1.43
C GLY A 212 19.04 28.91 -0.03
N LEU A 213 18.02 29.61 -0.53
CA LEU A 213 17.99 30.09 -1.91
C LEU A 213 19.01 31.22 -2.09
N ALA A 214 19.92 31.08 -3.07
CA ALA A 214 20.85 32.15 -3.39
C ALA A 214 20.11 33.35 -3.99
N HIS A 215 20.38 34.55 -3.45
CA HIS A 215 19.81 35.81 -3.91
C HIS A 215 20.21 36.08 -5.37
N GLY A 216 19.27 36.56 -6.18
CA GLY A 216 19.50 36.90 -7.60
C GLY A 216 19.37 35.74 -8.59
N THR A 217 18.97 34.55 -8.15
CA THR A 217 18.64 33.42 -9.05
C THR A 217 17.26 33.63 -9.71
N PRO A 218 17.01 33.06 -10.90
CA PRO A 218 15.70 33.16 -11.55
C PRO A 218 14.58 32.59 -10.68
N VAL A 219 14.85 31.50 -9.94
CA VAL A 219 13.92 30.90 -8.99
C VAL A 219 13.54 31.88 -7.87
N HIS A 220 14.50 32.68 -7.36
CA HIS A 220 14.23 33.69 -6.34
C HIS A 220 13.21 34.74 -6.81
N ASN A 221 13.34 35.23 -8.04
CA ASN A 221 12.41 36.20 -8.59
C ASN A 221 11.00 35.63 -8.74
N ILE A 222 10.89 34.34 -9.09
CA ILE A 222 9.61 33.63 -9.17
C ILE A 222 9.00 33.47 -7.77
N VAL A 223 9.80 33.10 -6.77
CA VAL A 223 9.37 32.99 -5.37
C VAL A 223 8.79 34.32 -4.86
N ASP A 224 9.51 35.43 -5.06
CA ASP A 224 9.05 36.76 -4.65
C ASP A 224 7.75 37.17 -5.36
N SER A 225 7.65 36.87 -6.65
CA SER A 225 6.45 37.15 -7.44
C SER A 225 5.24 36.36 -6.94
N LEU A 226 5.40 35.07 -6.66
CA LEU A 226 4.35 34.21 -6.13
C LEU A 226 3.92 34.63 -4.72
N LEU A 227 4.85 34.91 -3.82
CA LEU A 227 4.54 35.39 -2.46
C LEU A 227 3.75 36.71 -2.49
N ASN A 228 4.16 37.65 -3.35
CA ASN A 228 3.46 38.92 -3.52
C ASN A 228 2.03 38.76 -4.04
N LEU A 229 1.79 37.77 -4.91
CA LEU A 229 0.45 37.47 -5.43
C LEU A 229 -0.42 36.77 -4.39
N MET A 230 0.11 35.76 -3.72
CA MET A 230 -0.59 34.98 -2.68
C MET A 230 -0.97 35.85 -1.47
N PHE A 231 -0.15 36.84 -1.11
CA PHE A 231 -0.32 37.62 0.13
C PHE A 231 -0.48 39.13 -0.12
N ARG A 232 -0.87 39.56 -1.33
CA ARG A 232 -1.00 40.97 -1.74
C ARG A 232 -1.86 41.82 -0.82
N LYS A 233 -2.85 41.21 -0.16
CA LYS A 233 -3.78 41.86 0.77
C LYS A 233 -3.16 42.08 2.16
N ALA A 234 -2.25 41.21 2.59
CA ALA A 234 -1.53 41.32 3.86
C ALA A 234 -0.46 42.43 3.81
N ASN A 235 0.22 42.59 2.66
CA ASN A 235 1.27 43.61 2.46
C ASN A 235 0.75 45.06 2.44
N LYS A 236 -0.57 45.29 2.32
CA LYS A 236 -1.17 46.64 2.40
C LYS A 236 -1.52 47.08 3.83
N GLY A 237 -1.51 46.17 4.80
CA GLY A 237 -1.94 46.45 6.18
C GLY A 237 -0.83 46.74 7.19
N SER A 238 0.45 46.69 6.79
CA SER A 238 1.59 46.67 7.72
C SER A 238 2.36 47.99 7.89
N THR A 239 1.74 49.14 7.61
CA THR A 239 2.26 50.45 8.01
C THR A 239 1.28 51.19 8.93
N SER A 240 1.33 50.89 10.23
CA SER A 240 1.20 51.90 11.29
C SER A 240 1.42 51.27 12.68
N ILE A 241 2.55 51.58 13.30
CA ILE A 241 2.74 51.44 14.75
C ILE A 241 2.09 52.65 15.43
N GLY A 242 1.14 52.39 16.32
CA GLY A 242 0.71 53.28 17.41
C GLY A 242 -0.41 54.30 17.12
N SER A 243 -1.62 54.04 17.63
CA SER A 243 -2.22 54.84 18.70
C SER A 243 -3.54 54.23 19.18
N VAL A 244 -3.86 54.50 20.44
CA VAL A 244 -5.01 54.01 21.22
C VAL A 244 -6.27 54.83 20.90
N SER A 245 -7.44 54.17 21.04
CA SER A 245 -8.81 54.70 21.19
C SER A 245 -9.60 55.22 19.98
N GLY A 246 -10.87 54.80 19.93
CA GLY A 246 -11.97 55.61 19.39
C GLY A 246 -12.69 55.06 18.16
N SER A 247 -14.00 54.88 18.29
CA SER A 247 -14.97 54.48 17.26
C SER A 247 -14.96 55.33 15.98
N SER A 248 -15.22 54.72 14.81
CA SER A 248 -16.41 54.99 13.94
C SER A 248 -16.18 54.76 12.43
N SER A 249 -17.26 54.31 11.78
CA SER A 249 -17.65 54.43 10.36
C SER A 249 -16.75 53.87 9.25
N ILE A 250 -17.21 52.73 8.73
CA ILE A 250 -16.97 52.17 7.40
C ILE A 250 -17.37 53.21 6.34
N SER A 251 -16.43 53.58 5.47
CA SER A 251 -16.70 54.31 4.22
C SER A 251 -16.18 53.46 3.05
N ASN A 252 -17.10 52.80 2.37
CA ASN A 252 -16.85 52.14 1.08
C ASN A 252 -16.70 53.23 0.01
N SER A 253 -15.51 53.32 -0.61
CA SER A 253 -15.37 53.93 -1.94
C SER A 253 -14.90 52.87 -2.92
N SER A 254 -15.82 52.46 -3.79
CA SER A 254 -15.62 51.56 -4.91
C SER A 254 -15.13 52.34 -6.13
N GLY A 255 -13.88 52.10 -6.54
CA GLY A 255 -13.37 52.44 -7.88
C GLY A 255 -13.57 51.27 -8.85
N PRO A 256 -13.70 51.52 -10.17
CA PRO A 256 -14.19 50.54 -11.14
C PRO A 256 -13.14 49.49 -11.50
N GLY A 257 -13.64 48.35 -11.99
CA GLY A 257 -12.92 47.10 -12.17
C GLY A 257 -11.68 47.19 -13.05
N ASP A 258 -10.62 46.53 -12.57
CA ASP A 258 -9.52 46.04 -13.37
C ASP A 258 -9.64 44.51 -13.34
N ASP A 259 -9.82 43.91 -14.51
CA ASP A 259 -10.03 42.47 -14.68
C ASP A 259 -8.87 41.69 -14.06
N GLY A 260 -9.15 40.99 -12.95
CA GLY A 260 -8.16 40.28 -12.13
C GLY A 260 -7.53 39.03 -12.79
N SER A 261 -7.75 38.81 -14.08
CA SER A 261 -7.26 37.66 -14.85
C SER A 261 -5.80 37.79 -15.30
N HIS A 262 -5.20 38.99 -15.27
CA HIS A 262 -3.85 39.24 -15.82
C HIS A 262 -2.69 39.30 -14.81
N LEU A 263 -2.90 38.90 -13.55
CA LEU A 263 -1.90 39.14 -12.48
C LEU A 263 -0.91 38.00 -12.23
N TRP A 264 -1.21 36.77 -12.64
CA TRP A 264 -0.34 35.62 -12.38
C TRP A 264 0.82 35.49 -13.39
N PRO A 265 1.98 34.93 -12.99
CA PRO A 265 3.15 34.85 -13.86
C PRO A 265 2.85 33.97 -15.08
N GLN A 266 3.14 34.49 -16.27
CA GLN A 266 3.03 33.75 -17.54
C GLN A 266 4.25 32.85 -17.72
N LEU A 267 4.44 31.90 -16.81
CA LEU A 267 5.60 31.02 -16.76
C LEU A 267 5.19 29.56 -17.05
N PRO A 268 6.11 28.75 -17.61
CA PRO A 268 5.92 27.31 -17.71
C PRO A 268 5.63 26.68 -16.35
N ALA A 269 4.77 25.66 -16.34
CA ALA A 269 4.37 25.01 -15.09
C ALA A 269 5.57 24.41 -14.33
N TRP A 270 6.57 23.87 -15.05
CA TRP A 270 7.77 23.32 -14.42
C TRP A 270 8.57 24.35 -13.61
N GLU A 271 8.68 25.59 -14.10
CA GLU A 271 9.40 26.67 -13.40
C GLU A 271 8.66 27.10 -12.13
N ILE A 272 7.32 27.15 -12.20
CA ILE A 272 6.50 27.41 -11.02
C ILE A 272 6.69 26.28 -9.99
N LEU A 273 6.60 25.01 -10.40
CA LEU A 273 6.76 23.86 -9.51
C LEU A 273 8.13 23.81 -8.82
N GLU A 274 9.19 24.26 -9.49
CA GLU A 274 10.54 24.37 -8.91
C GLU A 274 10.61 25.40 -7.78
N ALA A 275 9.85 26.49 -7.88
CA ALA A 275 9.79 27.56 -6.88
C ALA A 275 8.86 27.24 -5.68
N VAL A 276 7.83 26.40 -5.87
CA VAL A 276 6.81 26.12 -4.84
C VAL A 276 7.39 25.69 -3.48
N PRO A 277 8.39 24.79 -3.35
CA PRO A 277 8.90 24.39 -2.03
C PRO A 277 9.40 25.58 -1.20
N PHE A 278 10.09 26.52 -1.85
CA PHE A 278 10.63 27.72 -1.22
C PHE A 278 9.53 28.71 -0.83
N VAL A 279 8.50 28.86 -1.68
CA VAL A 279 7.32 29.68 -1.37
C VAL A 279 6.61 29.14 -0.13
N VAL A 280 6.40 27.83 -0.08
CA VAL A 280 5.70 27.16 1.04
C VAL A 280 6.54 27.25 2.32
N ASP A 281 7.85 27.06 2.24
CA ASP A 281 8.76 27.22 3.37
C ASP A 281 8.76 28.64 3.94
N ALA A 282 8.87 29.65 3.07
CA ALA A 282 8.83 31.05 3.47
C ALA A 282 7.48 31.40 4.12
N ALA A 283 6.37 30.91 3.57
CA ALA A 283 5.03 31.14 4.10
C ALA A 283 4.83 30.47 5.47
N LEU A 284 5.29 29.22 5.64
CA LEU A 284 5.26 28.52 6.93
C LEU A 284 6.15 29.21 7.96
N THR A 285 7.35 29.63 7.57
CA THR A 285 8.28 30.38 8.41
C THR A 285 7.64 31.69 8.88
N ALA A 286 7.07 32.47 7.97
CA ALA A 286 6.36 33.71 8.31
C ALA A 286 5.19 33.47 9.26
N CYS A 287 4.42 32.40 9.05
CA CYS A 287 3.32 32.00 9.93
C CYS A 287 3.82 31.57 11.32
N SER A 288 4.92 30.82 11.40
CA SER A 288 5.52 30.36 12.66
C SER A 288 6.05 31.51 13.52
N HIS A 289 6.48 32.61 12.88
CA HIS A 289 6.92 33.84 13.53
C HIS A 289 5.81 34.86 13.76
N GLY A 290 4.54 34.53 13.43
CA GLY A 290 3.40 35.42 13.62
C GLY A 290 3.34 36.61 12.66
N ARG A 291 4.13 36.60 11.57
CA ARG A 291 4.09 37.65 10.52
C ARG A 291 2.95 37.45 9.52
N LEU A 292 2.46 36.22 9.41
CA LEU A 292 1.36 35.81 8.53
C LEU A 292 0.31 35.09 9.37
N PHE A 293 -0.96 35.48 9.24
CA PHE A 293 -2.04 34.80 9.97
C PHE A 293 -2.35 33.43 9.33
N PRO A 294 -2.70 32.38 10.11
CA PRO A 294 -3.00 31.07 9.55
C PRO A 294 -4.11 31.05 8.48
N ARG A 295 -5.10 31.96 8.61
CA ARG A 295 -6.16 32.12 7.61
C ARG A 295 -5.61 32.65 6.28
N GLU A 296 -4.70 33.62 6.34
CA GLU A 296 -4.04 34.18 5.16
C GLU A 296 -3.13 33.15 4.50
N LEU A 297 -2.40 32.35 5.29
CA LEU A 297 -1.64 31.21 4.81
C LEU A 297 -2.51 30.23 4.03
N ALA A 298 -3.65 29.81 4.60
CA ALA A 298 -4.56 28.87 3.95
C ALA A 298 -5.16 29.44 2.66
N THR A 299 -5.52 30.74 2.63
CA THR A 299 -6.01 31.39 1.41
C THR A 299 -4.93 31.54 0.36
N GLY A 300 -3.70 31.95 0.72
CA GLY A 300 -2.61 32.08 -0.24
C GLY A 300 -2.23 30.73 -0.87
N LEU A 301 -2.14 29.66 -0.07
CA LEU A 301 -1.92 28.30 -0.58
C LEU A 301 -3.06 27.83 -1.48
N LYS A 302 -4.29 28.22 -1.17
CA LYS A 302 -5.45 27.94 -2.03
C LYS A 302 -5.33 28.68 -3.36
N ASP A 303 -4.99 29.96 -3.34
CA ASP A 303 -4.85 30.77 -4.55
C ASP A 303 -3.78 30.18 -5.48
N LEU A 304 -2.66 29.69 -4.92
CA LEU A 304 -1.62 28.97 -5.68
C LEU A 304 -2.13 27.64 -6.27
N ALA A 305 -2.87 26.85 -5.49
CA ALA A 305 -3.43 25.57 -5.93
C ALA A 305 -4.58 25.73 -6.93
N ASP A 306 -5.36 26.82 -6.85
CA ASP A 306 -6.40 27.15 -7.80
C ASP A 306 -5.81 27.66 -9.12
N PHE A 307 -4.71 28.43 -9.05
CA PHE A 307 -3.96 28.88 -10.23
C PHE A 307 -3.29 27.72 -10.97
N LEU A 308 -2.52 26.89 -10.24
CA LEU A 308 -1.83 25.73 -10.80
C LEU A 308 -2.10 24.50 -9.91
N PRO A 309 -3.11 23.67 -10.22
CA PRO A 309 -3.45 22.50 -9.41
C PRO A 309 -2.30 21.50 -9.21
N ALA A 310 -1.38 21.41 -10.18
CA ALA A 310 -0.15 20.61 -10.07
C ALA A 310 0.72 21.00 -8.86
N SER A 311 0.70 22.26 -8.41
CA SER A 311 1.45 22.74 -7.23
C SER A 311 1.11 21.98 -5.95
N THR A 312 -0.11 21.43 -5.86
CA THR A 312 -0.56 20.57 -4.75
C THR A 312 0.42 19.42 -4.48
N ALA A 313 1.00 18.85 -5.54
CA ALA A 313 1.98 17.77 -5.41
C ALA A 313 3.23 18.23 -4.66
N THR A 314 3.75 19.40 -5.01
CA THR A 314 4.93 19.97 -4.37
C THR A 314 4.64 20.44 -2.94
N ILE A 315 3.44 20.99 -2.69
CA ILE A 315 2.98 21.32 -1.32
C ILE A 315 2.92 20.06 -0.46
N VAL A 316 2.30 18.97 -0.96
CA VAL A 316 2.23 17.68 -0.28
C VAL A 316 3.63 17.13 -0.01
N SER A 317 4.51 17.14 -1.01
CA SER A 317 5.92 16.73 -0.87
C SER A 317 6.60 17.43 0.30
N TYR A 318 6.51 18.76 0.30
CA TYR A 318 7.19 19.59 1.29
C TYR A 318 6.64 19.33 2.69
N PHE A 319 5.31 19.36 2.84
CA PHE A 319 4.66 19.08 4.13
C PHE A 319 4.96 17.68 4.64
N SER A 320 4.97 16.66 3.78
CA SER A 320 5.33 15.30 4.17
C SER A 320 6.76 15.20 4.68
N ALA A 321 7.70 15.91 4.06
CA ALA A 321 9.09 15.95 4.50
C ALA A 321 9.23 16.66 5.86
N GLU A 322 8.62 17.83 6.01
CA GLU A 322 8.74 18.65 7.23
C GLU A 322 8.02 18.05 8.45
N VAL A 323 6.88 17.40 8.26
CA VAL A 323 6.21 16.65 9.33
C VAL A 323 7.08 15.49 9.79
N THR A 324 7.70 14.77 8.85
CA THR A 324 8.61 13.66 9.18
C THR A 324 9.83 14.13 9.96
N ARG A 325 10.34 15.34 9.66
CA ARG A 325 11.45 15.95 10.40
C ARG A 325 11.08 16.38 11.80
N GLY A 326 9.83 16.78 12.04
CA GLY A 326 9.35 17.18 13.37
C GLY A 326 10.01 18.45 13.94
N VAL A 327 10.56 19.32 13.09
CA VAL A 327 11.31 20.53 13.50
C VAL A 327 10.42 21.73 13.81
N TRP A 328 9.18 21.74 13.31
CA TRP A 328 8.26 22.86 13.45
C TRP A 328 7.58 22.88 14.82
N LYS A 329 7.44 24.08 15.39
CA LYS A 329 6.61 24.29 16.59
C LYS A 329 5.16 23.87 16.31
N PRO A 330 4.52 23.06 17.16
CA PRO A 330 3.13 22.65 16.96
C PRO A 330 2.15 23.84 17.00
N ALA A 331 1.13 23.78 16.14
CA ALA A 331 0.00 24.71 16.12
C ALA A 331 -1.10 24.28 17.09
N PHE A 332 -1.76 25.26 17.71
CA PHE A 332 -2.87 25.04 18.64
C PHE A 332 -4.21 25.25 17.93
N MET A 333 -5.00 24.19 17.80
CA MET A 333 -6.31 24.19 17.12
C MET A 333 -7.39 24.78 18.04
N ASN A 334 -7.29 26.08 18.34
CA ASN A 334 -8.04 26.80 19.38
C ASN A 334 -9.36 27.44 18.91
N GLY A 335 -9.59 27.56 17.60
CA GLY A 335 -10.78 28.19 17.01
C GLY A 335 -10.61 29.68 16.69
N THR A 336 -9.59 30.35 17.24
CA THR A 336 -9.28 31.75 16.92
C THR A 336 -8.36 31.82 15.70
N ASP A 337 -7.16 31.27 15.85
CA ASP A 337 -6.10 31.31 14.84
C ASP A 337 -6.24 30.13 13.88
N TRP A 338 -6.45 28.95 14.44
CA TRP A 338 -6.63 27.69 13.72
C TRP A 338 -8.03 27.12 13.95
N PRO A 339 -8.60 26.32 13.03
CA PRO A 339 -9.94 25.77 13.20
C PRO A 339 -10.01 24.81 14.40
N SER A 340 -11.10 24.83 15.17
CA SER A 340 -11.21 24.04 16.41
C SER A 340 -11.90 22.68 16.19
N PRO A 341 -11.32 21.55 16.64
CA PRO A 341 -11.94 20.23 16.57
C PRO A 341 -12.95 19.96 17.70
N ALA A 342 -13.06 20.87 18.69
CA ALA A 342 -13.71 20.61 19.99
C ALA A 342 -15.15 20.08 19.89
N ALA A 343 -15.91 20.50 18.87
CA ALA A 343 -17.30 20.08 18.68
C ALA A 343 -17.48 18.57 18.43
N ASN A 344 -16.51 17.92 17.76
CA ASN A 344 -16.63 16.53 17.32
C ASN A 344 -15.55 15.62 17.90
N LEU A 345 -14.51 16.16 18.54
CA LEU A 345 -13.33 15.38 18.92
C LEU A 345 -13.67 14.26 19.91
N SER A 346 -14.44 14.54 20.96
CA SER A 346 -14.87 13.54 21.95
C SER A 346 -15.68 12.41 21.32
N MET A 347 -16.62 12.78 20.43
CA MET A 347 -17.42 11.83 19.66
C MET A 347 -16.51 10.95 18.78
N VAL A 348 -15.58 11.53 18.02
CA VAL A 348 -14.64 10.80 17.16
C VAL A 348 -13.77 9.84 17.98
N GLU A 349 -13.23 10.27 19.12
CA GLU A 349 -12.43 9.43 20.00
C GLU A 349 -13.22 8.24 20.58
N GLU A 350 -14.46 8.47 21.00
CA GLU A 350 -15.34 7.39 21.47
C GLU A 350 -15.64 6.39 20.35
N HIS A 351 -15.87 6.88 19.13
CA HIS A 351 -16.12 6.01 17.97
C HIS A 351 -14.88 5.19 17.60
N ILE A 352 -13.67 5.78 17.67
CA ILE A 352 -12.41 5.05 17.49
C ILE A 352 -12.28 3.94 18.53
N LYS A 353 -12.54 4.23 19.81
CA LYS A 353 -12.52 3.23 20.88
C LYS A 353 -13.49 2.08 20.61
N LYS A 354 -14.71 2.38 20.15
CA LYS A 354 -15.70 1.35 19.76
C LYS A 354 -15.21 0.48 18.60
N ILE A 355 -14.62 1.07 17.57
CA ILE A 355 -14.06 0.32 16.42
C ILE A 355 -12.94 -0.62 16.86
N VAL A 356 -12.00 -0.13 17.67
CA VAL A 356 -10.87 -0.95 18.12
C VAL A 356 -11.32 -2.05 19.08
N ALA A 357 -12.21 -1.74 20.03
CA ALA A 357 -12.79 -2.73 20.94
C ALA A 357 -13.57 -3.83 20.20
N ALA A 358 -14.28 -3.49 19.11
CA ALA A 358 -14.98 -4.47 18.27
C ALA A 358 -14.02 -5.49 17.62
N THR A 359 -12.74 -5.16 17.48
CA THR A 359 -11.71 -6.08 16.98
C THR A 359 -11.02 -6.90 18.08
N GLY A 360 -11.51 -6.84 19.33
CA GLY A 360 -10.94 -7.58 20.46
C GLY A 360 -9.62 -6.98 20.98
N VAL A 361 -9.34 -5.72 20.66
CA VAL A 361 -8.13 -5.00 21.09
C VAL A 361 -8.51 -4.03 22.20
N ASP A 362 -7.87 -4.16 23.35
CA ASP A 362 -8.04 -3.22 24.45
C ASP A 362 -7.18 -1.98 24.20
N VAL A 363 -7.83 -0.85 23.94
CA VAL A 363 -7.12 0.43 23.79
C VAL A 363 -6.59 0.84 25.17
N PRO A 364 -5.26 1.02 25.34
CA PRO A 364 -4.75 1.59 26.58
C PRO A 364 -5.45 2.92 26.84
N ARG A 365 -5.87 3.18 28.09
CA ARG A 365 -6.33 4.50 28.49
C ARG A 365 -5.14 5.46 28.38
N LEU A 366 -4.95 6.04 27.20
CA LEU A 366 -3.97 7.10 26.95
C LEU A 366 -4.23 8.23 27.96
N ALA A 367 -3.19 8.60 28.68
CA ALA A 367 -3.23 9.36 29.92
C ALA A 367 -4.26 10.50 29.89
N THR A 368 -5.18 10.45 30.86
CA THR A 368 -6.10 11.52 31.24
C THR A 368 -5.33 12.69 31.87
N GLY A 369 -4.44 13.31 31.10
CA GLY A 369 -3.51 14.34 31.56
C GLY A 369 -3.70 15.65 30.81
N GLY A 370 -4.66 16.45 31.28
CA GLY A 370 -4.86 17.85 30.87
C GLY A 370 -5.73 18.00 29.62
N THR A 371 -6.57 19.04 29.61
CA THR A 371 -7.37 19.48 28.47
C THR A 371 -6.53 19.52 27.20
N THR A 372 -6.61 18.47 26.37
CA THR A 372 -5.85 18.39 25.12
C THR A 372 -6.45 19.35 24.12
N LEU A 373 -6.06 20.63 24.17
CA LEU A 373 -6.15 21.48 23.00
C LEU A 373 -5.50 20.71 21.85
N GLY A 374 -6.25 20.46 20.77
CA GLY A 374 -5.75 19.70 19.64
C GLY A 374 -4.49 20.35 19.10
N ARG A 375 -3.33 19.72 19.30
CA ARG A 375 -2.04 20.18 18.76
C ARG A 375 -1.75 19.41 17.49
N LEU A 376 -1.40 20.12 16.43
CA LEU A 376 -0.94 19.53 15.18
C LEU A 376 0.43 20.10 14.82
N PRO A 377 1.33 19.33 14.18
CA PRO A 377 2.51 19.90 13.53
C PRO A 377 2.08 21.04 12.58
N LEU A 378 2.82 22.15 12.56
CA LEU A 378 2.44 23.33 11.78
C LEU A 378 2.15 23.03 10.30
N PRO A 379 2.98 22.25 9.57
CA PRO A 379 2.66 21.91 8.18
C PRO A 379 1.37 21.10 8.04
N LEU A 380 1.08 20.19 8.99
CA LEU A 380 -0.18 19.43 9.00
C LEU A 380 -1.38 20.34 9.31
N ALA A 381 -1.23 21.29 10.22
CA ALA A 381 -2.26 22.30 10.54
C ALA A 381 -2.56 23.20 9.33
N ALA A 382 -1.53 23.65 8.62
CA ALA A 382 -1.66 24.40 7.37
C ALA A 382 -2.37 23.55 6.30
N PHE A 383 -1.99 22.28 6.16
CA PHE A 383 -2.56 21.40 5.16
C PHE A 383 -4.03 21.08 5.41
N VAL A 384 -4.41 20.69 6.64
CA VAL A 384 -5.82 20.46 6.97
C VAL A 384 -6.62 21.74 6.74
N SER A 385 -6.09 22.91 7.14
CA SER A 385 -6.75 24.20 6.97
C SER A 385 -6.98 24.55 5.49
N LEU A 386 -5.99 24.30 4.63
CA LEU A 386 -6.11 24.42 3.18
C LEU A 386 -7.21 23.50 2.64
N THR A 387 -7.15 22.21 2.98
CA THR A 387 -8.09 21.23 2.41
C THR A 387 -9.55 21.47 2.84
N ILE A 388 -9.79 21.94 4.08
CA ILE A 388 -11.12 22.35 4.54
C ILE A 388 -11.59 23.71 3.98
N THR A 389 -10.84 24.37 3.10
CA THR A 389 -11.37 25.54 2.35
C THR A 389 -12.14 25.13 1.10
N TYR A 390 -11.83 23.97 0.50
CA TYR A 390 -12.41 23.50 -0.77
C TYR A 390 -13.81 22.90 -0.62
N LYS A 391 -14.79 23.37 -1.40
CA LYS A 391 -16.12 22.75 -1.45
C LYS A 391 -16.04 21.33 -2.06
N LEU A 392 -17.12 20.56 -2.04
CA LEU A 392 -17.18 19.22 -2.66
C LEU A 392 -17.89 19.30 -4.02
N ASP A 393 -17.35 20.12 -4.90
CA ASP A 393 -17.83 20.28 -6.27
C ASP A 393 -16.87 19.59 -7.27
N LYS A 394 -17.28 19.53 -8.55
CA LYS A 394 -16.49 18.87 -9.60
C LYS A 394 -15.17 19.60 -9.89
N ALA A 395 -15.10 20.91 -9.61
CA ALA A 395 -13.89 21.71 -9.83
C ALA A 395 -12.81 21.40 -8.79
N SER A 396 -13.18 21.33 -7.52
CA SER A 396 -12.31 20.98 -6.39
C SER A 396 -11.93 19.50 -6.33
N GLU A 397 -12.64 18.62 -7.06
CA GLU A 397 -12.34 17.19 -7.12
C GLU A 397 -10.89 16.93 -7.54
N ARG A 398 -10.34 17.74 -8.46
CA ARG A 398 -8.95 17.63 -8.93
C ARG A 398 -7.94 17.78 -7.80
N PHE A 399 -8.13 18.80 -6.96
CA PHE A 399 -7.31 19.05 -5.78
C PHE A 399 -7.49 17.95 -4.73
N LEU A 400 -8.75 17.66 -4.35
CA LEU A 400 -9.07 16.74 -3.26
C LEU A 400 -8.68 15.29 -3.57
N ASN A 401 -8.65 14.89 -4.85
CA ASN A 401 -8.22 13.57 -5.27
C ASN A 401 -6.74 13.28 -4.95
N LEU A 402 -5.89 14.31 -4.90
CA LEU A 402 -4.49 14.19 -4.47
C LEU A 402 -4.35 14.53 -2.98
N ALA A 403 -4.89 15.67 -2.57
CA ALA A 403 -4.71 16.20 -1.23
C ALA A 403 -5.40 15.38 -0.13
N GLY A 404 -6.56 14.79 -0.40
CA GLY A 404 -7.32 14.00 0.57
C GLY A 404 -6.55 12.76 1.06
N PRO A 405 -6.13 11.85 0.17
CA PRO A 405 -5.32 10.69 0.56
C PRO A 405 -3.97 11.08 1.15
N ALA A 406 -3.34 12.16 0.65
CA ALA A 406 -2.11 12.69 1.23
C ALA A 406 -2.31 13.17 2.68
N LEU A 407 -3.41 13.85 2.97
CA LEU A 407 -3.75 14.33 4.31
C LEU A 407 -4.01 13.16 5.26
N GLU A 408 -4.76 12.14 4.81
CA GLU A 408 -4.98 10.91 5.57
C GLU A 408 -3.66 10.24 5.96
N ASN A 409 -2.78 10.02 4.99
CA ASN A 409 -1.49 9.36 5.23
C ASN A 409 -0.55 10.19 6.11
N LEU A 410 -0.48 11.51 5.88
CA LEU A 410 0.34 12.42 6.66
C LEU A 410 -0.11 12.48 8.12
N ALA A 411 -1.41 12.63 8.34
CA ALA A 411 -1.99 12.67 9.68
C ALA A 411 -1.89 11.32 10.39
N ALA A 412 -1.99 10.20 9.65
CA ALA A 412 -1.79 8.87 10.21
C ALA A 412 -0.33 8.57 10.61
N SER A 413 0.63 9.25 9.98
CA SER A 413 2.06 9.14 10.34
C SER A 413 2.46 9.98 11.55
N CYS A 414 1.59 10.89 11.98
CA CYS A 414 1.80 11.69 13.18
C CYS A 414 1.33 10.93 14.43
N PRO A 415 1.91 11.22 15.61
CA PRO A 415 1.45 10.65 16.86
C PRO A 415 -0.04 10.94 17.11
N TRP A 416 -0.69 10.01 17.81
CA TRP A 416 -2.03 10.22 18.37
C TRP A 416 -2.08 11.52 19.20
N PRO A 417 -3.10 12.39 19.09
CA PRO A 417 -4.38 12.23 18.38
C PRO A 417 -4.48 12.96 17.02
N SER A 418 -3.39 13.13 16.27
CA SER A 418 -3.37 13.99 15.07
C SER A 418 -4.44 13.65 14.02
N MET A 419 -4.59 12.37 13.66
CA MET A 419 -5.62 11.94 12.70
C MET A 419 -7.05 12.06 13.26
N ALA A 420 -7.25 11.91 14.58
CA ALA A 420 -8.54 12.13 15.21
C ALA A 420 -8.96 13.60 15.14
N ILE A 421 -8.01 14.53 15.32
CA ILE A 421 -8.24 15.98 15.12
C ILE A 421 -8.62 16.26 13.67
N VAL A 422 -7.88 15.72 12.70
CA VAL A 422 -8.17 15.89 11.25
C VAL A 422 -9.56 15.34 10.91
N ALA A 423 -9.91 14.16 11.41
CA ALA A 423 -11.23 13.56 11.24
C ALA A 423 -12.34 14.42 11.86
N ALA A 424 -12.13 14.98 13.06
CA ALA A 424 -13.09 15.85 13.73
C ALA A 424 -13.35 17.13 12.94
N LEU A 425 -12.31 17.78 12.41
CA LEU A 425 -12.41 18.98 11.58
C LEU A 425 -13.14 18.72 10.26
N TRP A 426 -12.77 17.65 9.56
CA TRP A 426 -13.44 17.30 8.30
C TRP A 426 -14.89 16.85 8.50
N THR A 427 -15.21 16.21 9.62
CA THR A 427 -16.59 15.82 9.96
C THR A 427 -17.49 17.03 10.17
N GLN A 428 -16.96 18.17 10.64
CA GLN A 428 -17.72 19.43 10.72
C GLN A 428 -18.15 19.90 9.33
N LYS A 429 -17.28 19.72 8.33
CA LYS A 429 -17.53 20.16 6.96
C LYS A 429 -18.38 19.18 6.16
N VAL A 430 -18.10 17.88 6.31
CA VAL A 430 -18.66 16.82 5.47
C VAL A 430 -19.09 15.65 6.35
N LYS A 431 -20.31 15.72 6.90
CA LYS A 431 -20.86 14.66 7.74
C LYS A 431 -20.84 13.27 7.06
N ARG A 432 -21.09 13.20 5.75
CA ARG A 432 -21.08 11.92 4.99
C ARG A 432 -19.73 11.20 4.96
N TRP A 433 -18.64 11.86 5.34
CA TRP A 433 -17.29 11.27 5.37
C TRP A 433 -16.86 10.88 6.79
N SER A 434 -17.69 11.14 7.81
CA SER A 434 -17.38 10.85 9.22
C SER A 434 -16.89 9.43 9.41
N ASP A 435 -17.65 8.44 8.94
CA ASP A 435 -17.38 7.04 9.22
C ASP A 435 -16.06 6.59 8.57
N PHE A 436 -15.81 7.07 7.35
CA PHE A 436 -14.57 6.80 6.63
C PHE A 436 -13.36 7.42 7.34
N LEU A 437 -13.47 8.65 7.80
CA LEU A 437 -12.38 9.37 8.47
C LEU A 437 -12.11 8.83 9.87
N VAL A 438 -13.16 8.51 10.62
CA VAL A 438 -13.09 7.89 11.95
C VAL A 438 -12.45 6.50 11.85
N PHE A 439 -12.85 5.70 10.85
CA PHE A 439 -12.22 4.42 10.58
C PHE A 439 -10.76 4.56 10.09
N SER A 440 -10.45 5.61 9.34
CA SER A 440 -9.06 5.91 8.97
C SER A 440 -8.25 6.34 10.18
N ALA A 441 -8.83 7.08 11.12
CA ALA A 441 -8.20 7.48 12.37
C ALA A 441 -7.94 6.31 13.32
N SER A 442 -8.80 5.29 13.35
CA SER A 442 -8.62 4.13 14.24
C SER A 442 -7.32 3.36 13.98
N ARG A 443 -6.76 3.43 12.75
CA ARG A 443 -5.47 2.78 12.46
C ARG A 443 -4.32 3.34 13.28
N THR A 444 -4.36 4.63 13.62
CA THR A 444 -3.26 5.32 14.32
C THR A 444 -2.98 4.77 15.71
N VAL A 445 -3.96 4.10 16.33
CA VAL A 445 -3.80 3.39 17.61
C VAL A 445 -2.74 2.27 17.51
N PHE A 446 -2.58 1.67 16.34
CA PHE A 446 -1.69 0.53 16.12
C PHE A 446 -0.25 0.94 15.73
N HIS A 447 -0.02 2.16 15.24
CA HIS A 447 1.29 2.59 14.72
C HIS A 447 2.42 2.59 15.76
N HIS A 448 2.06 2.71 17.05
CA HIS A 448 3.02 2.84 18.15
C HIS A 448 2.77 1.82 19.26
N ASN A 449 1.91 0.83 19.05
CA ASN A 449 1.56 -0.17 20.04
C ASN A 449 1.62 -1.56 19.42
N ASN A 450 2.78 -2.21 19.55
CA ASN A 450 3.01 -3.56 19.03
C ASN A 450 2.08 -4.59 19.70
N ASP A 451 1.76 -4.43 20.98
CA ASP A 451 0.81 -5.32 21.68
C ASP A 451 -0.58 -5.25 21.06
N ALA A 452 -1.05 -4.06 20.66
CA ALA A 452 -2.32 -3.90 19.96
C ALA A 452 -2.31 -4.58 18.58
N VAL A 453 -1.17 -4.57 17.88
CA VAL A 453 -1.00 -5.29 16.60
C VAL A 453 -1.06 -6.80 16.83
N VAL A 454 -0.36 -7.33 17.84
CA VAL A 454 -0.38 -8.76 18.18
C VAL A 454 -1.79 -9.20 18.62
N GLN A 455 -2.49 -8.38 19.41
CA GLN A 455 -3.89 -8.63 19.76
C GLN A 455 -4.79 -8.66 18.51
N LEU A 456 -4.62 -7.73 17.58
CA LEU A 456 -5.38 -7.73 16.32
C LEU A 456 -5.10 -8.98 15.49
N LEU A 457 -3.82 -9.38 15.38
CA LEU A 457 -3.43 -10.62 14.71
C LEU A 457 -4.09 -11.83 15.37
N ARG A 458 -4.06 -11.93 16.71
CA ARG A 458 -4.76 -12.97 17.46
C ARG A 458 -6.25 -12.98 17.11
N SER A 459 -6.90 -11.82 17.09
CA SER A 459 -8.31 -11.70 16.67
C SER A 459 -8.54 -12.14 15.22
N CYS A 460 -7.59 -11.92 14.30
CA CYS A 460 -7.67 -12.47 12.94
C CYS A 460 -7.66 -14.02 12.95
N PHE A 461 -6.75 -14.65 13.69
CA PHE A 461 -6.70 -16.10 13.84
C PHE A 461 -7.96 -16.66 14.51
N THR A 462 -8.41 -16.06 15.61
CA THR A 462 -9.65 -16.48 16.30
C THR A 462 -10.87 -16.33 15.40
N SER A 463 -10.94 -15.25 14.61
CA SER A 463 -12.07 -14.99 13.72
C SER A 463 -12.12 -15.98 12.55
N ILE A 464 -10.99 -16.24 11.85
CA ILE A 464 -10.98 -17.19 10.73
C ILE A 464 -11.27 -18.63 11.20
N LEU A 465 -10.78 -19.01 12.38
CA LEU A 465 -10.96 -20.36 12.93
C LEU A 465 -12.31 -20.54 13.63
N GLY A 466 -13.04 -19.45 13.92
CA GLY A 466 -14.32 -19.49 14.61
C GLY A 466 -14.21 -19.83 16.09
N MET A 467 -13.09 -19.50 16.74
CA MET A 467 -12.74 -19.92 18.10
C MET A 467 -13.14 -18.89 19.18
N SER A 468 -14.14 -18.05 18.90
CA SER A 468 -14.57 -17.00 19.84
C SER A 468 -15.39 -17.56 21.00
N SER A 469 -15.07 -17.16 22.23
CA SER A 469 -15.76 -17.56 23.45
C SER A 469 -17.08 -16.83 23.70
N THR A 470 -17.46 -15.84 22.88
CA THR A 470 -18.50 -14.86 23.24
C THR A 470 -19.70 -14.71 22.27
N SER A 471 -19.89 -15.57 21.26
CA SER A 471 -21.02 -15.44 20.33
C SER A 471 -21.80 -16.74 20.12
N LEU A 472 -23.14 -16.64 20.15
CA LEU A 472 -24.09 -17.74 19.92
C LEU A 472 -24.10 -18.28 18.47
N CYS A 473 -23.26 -17.77 17.58
CA CYS A 473 -23.15 -18.23 16.19
C CYS A 473 -21.68 -18.42 15.81
N CYS A 474 -21.16 -19.62 16.00
CA CYS A 474 -19.79 -20.02 15.62
C CYS A 474 -19.70 -20.31 14.12
N CYS A 475 -19.71 -19.27 13.29
CA CYS A 475 -19.42 -19.39 11.87
C CYS A 475 -18.05 -18.73 11.59
N GLY A 476 -16.98 -19.53 11.67
CA GLY A 476 -15.64 -19.10 11.23
C GLY A 476 -15.55 -18.90 9.71
N GLY A 477 -14.36 -18.54 9.23
CA GLY A 477 -14.04 -18.41 7.81
C GLY A 477 -13.83 -16.97 7.32
N VAL A 478 -13.70 -16.80 6.01
CA VAL A 478 -13.31 -15.51 5.41
C VAL A 478 -14.35 -14.42 5.70
N ALA A 479 -15.62 -14.79 5.82
CA ALA A 479 -16.71 -13.87 6.14
C ALA A 479 -16.59 -13.28 7.56
N SER A 480 -16.13 -14.04 8.56
CA SER A 480 -15.88 -13.50 9.90
C SER A 480 -14.60 -12.67 9.95
N LEU A 481 -13.56 -13.05 9.18
CA LEU A 481 -12.30 -12.32 9.12
C LEU A 481 -12.44 -10.95 8.43
N LEU A 482 -13.17 -10.89 7.32
CA LEU A 482 -13.32 -9.68 6.50
C LEU A 482 -14.67 -8.97 6.67
N GLY A 483 -15.64 -9.61 7.33
CA GLY A 483 -17.00 -9.07 7.50
C GLY A 483 -17.76 -8.94 6.18
N HIS A 484 -18.93 -8.31 6.25
CA HIS A 484 -19.73 -7.92 5.08
C HIS A 484 -19.36 -6.53 4.53
N GLY A 485 -18.10 -6.11 4.72
CA GLY A 485 -17.63 -4.79 4.31
C GLY A 485 -18.01 -3.64 5.25
N PHE A 486 -17.22 -2.56 5.22
CA PHE A 486 -17.46 -1.36 6.01
C PHE A 486 -18.66 -0.57 5.44
N GLY A 487 -19.74 -0.44 6.22
CA GLY A 487 -20.92 0.39 5.87
C GLY A 487 -22.12 -0.35 5.28
N SER A 488 -22.18 -1.69 5.31
CA SER A 488 -23.42 -2.41 5.03
C SER A 488 -24.30 -2.40 6.28
N HIS A 489 -25.28 -1.48 6.38
CA HIS A 489 -26.63 -1.75 6.93
C HIS A 489 -27.62 -0.61 6.61
N CYS A 490 -28.84 -1.01 6.27
CA CYS A 490 -30.04 -0.18 6.03
C CYS A 490 -30.65 0.43 7.31
N SER A 491 -29.89 0.56 8.39
CA SER A 491 -30.44 0.96 9.70
C SER A 491 -29.38 1.56 10.63
N GLY A 492 -28.90 2.76 10.29
CA GLY A 492 -28.52 3.82 11.26
C GLY A 492 -27.51 3.55 12.38
N GLY A 493 -26.78 2.44 12.39
CA GLY A 493 -25.78 2.10 13.42
C GLY A 493 -24.52 1.45 12.85
N LEU A 494 -23.40 1.60 13.56
CA LEU A 494 -22.10 1.02 13.17
C LEU A 494 -22.12 -0.50 13.32
N SER A 495 -21.90 -1.22 12.22
CA SER A 495 -21.61 -2.66 12.24
C SER A 495 -20.22 -2.91 12.82
N PRO A 496 -19.99 -3.96 13.64
CA PRO A 496 -18.67 -4.28 14.16
C PRO A 496 -17.67 -4.49 13.01
N VAL A 497 -16.54 -3.78 13.09
CA VAL A 497 -15.47 -3.89 12.10
C VAL A 497 -14.79 -5.24 12.27
N ALA A 498 -14.69 -6.01 11.18
CA ALA A 498 -13.99 -7.28 11.21
C ALA A 498 -12.46 -7.08 11.33
N PRO A 499 -11.74 -7.92 12.11
CA PRO A 499 -10.34 -7.71 12.42
C PRO A 499 -9.42 -7.72 11.18
N GLY A 500 -9.73 -8.55 10.17
CA GLY A 500 -8.95 -8.59 8.93
C GLY A 500 -9.07 -7.32 8.08
N ILE A 501 -10.21 -6.63 8.10
CA ILE A 501 -10.37 -5.33 7.40
C ILE A 501 -9.50 -4.26 8.05
N LEU A 502 -9.42 -4.26 9.39
CA LEU A 502 -8.57 -3.32 10.11
C LEU A 502 -7.09 -3.65 9.86
N TYR A 503 -6.72 -4.93 9.87
CA TYR A 503 -5.36 -5.37 9.55
C TYR A 503 -4.92 -4.90 8.14
N LEU A 504 -5.77 -5.09 7.13
CA LEU A 504 -5.53 -4.64 5.75
C LEU A 504 -5.35 -3.11 5.62
N ARG A 505 -5.73 -2.34 6.63
CA ARG A 505 -5.51 -0.89 6.67
C ARG A 505 -4.25 -0.48 7.42
N ILE A 506 -3.77 -1.30 8.36
CA ILE A 506 -2.63 -0.96 9.21
C ILE A 506 -1.31 -1.57 8.73
N PHE A 507 -1.33 -2.70 8.00
CA PHE A 507 -0.13 -3.53 7.78
C PHE A 507 1.04 -2.78 7.11
N ARG A 508 0.74 -1.79 6.25
CA ARG A 508 1.76 -0.96 5.59
C ARG A 508 2.52 -0.02 6.52
N CYS A 509 1.97 0.21 7.70
CA CYS A 509 2.47 1.18 8.66
C CYS A 509 3.20 0.51 9.86
N ILE A 510 3.28 -0.83 9.86
CA ILE A 510 4.01 -1.59 10.87
C ILE A 510 5.51 -1.51 10.54
N LYS A 511 6.32 -1.05 11.51
CA LYS A 511 7.75 -0.80 11.29
C LYS A 511 8.60 -2.07 11.33
N ASP A 512 8.35 -2.93 12.32
CA ASP A 512 9.19 -4.10 12.60
C ASP A 512 8.60 -5.38 11.99
N CYS A 513 8.76 -5.54 10.67
CA CYS A 513 8.19 -6.67 9.94
C CYS A 513 8.79 -8.03 10.32
N SER A 514 10.05 -8.08 10.77
CA SER A 514 10.71 -9.32 11.22
C SER A 514 10.10 -9.84 12.52
N ILE A 515 9.99 -8.98 13.53
CA ILE A 515 9.33 -9.29 14.81
C ILE A 515 7.88 -9.72 14.56
N LEU A 516 7.17 -8.99 13.68
CA LEU A 516 5.82 -9.33 13.30
C LEU A 516 5.70 -10.73 12.68
N ALA A 517 6.67 -11.17 11.88
CA ALA A 517 6.66 -12.52 11.32
C ALA A 517 6.87 -13.61 12.39
N GLU A 518 7.72 -13.35 13.38
CA GLU A 518 7.88 -14.22 14.55
C GLU A 518 6.59 -14.29 15.39
N ASP A 519 5.91 -13.16 15.58
CA ASP A 519 4.61 -13.10 16.25
C ASP A 519 3.53 -13.88 15.47
N ILE A 520 3.49 -13.75 14.15
CA ILE A 520 2.57 -14.51 13.28
C ILE A 520 2.86 -16.01 13.37
N LEU A 521 4.14 -16.40 13.34
CA LEU A 521 4.56 -17.80 13.49
C LEU A 521 4.15 -18.36 14.86
N SER A 522 4.34 -17.57 15.92
CA SER A 522 3.95 -17.93 17.28
C SER A 522 2.43 -18.09 17.40
N LEU A 523 1.65 -17.17 16.84
CA LEU A 523 0.19 -17.24 16.80
C LEU A 523 -0.33 -18.42 15.97
N LEU A 524 0.35 -18.78 14.88
CA LEU A 524 0.05 -19.99 14.11
C LEU A 524 0.22 -21.23 15.00
N MET A 525 1.34 -21.35 15.71
CA MET A 525 1.60 -22.50 16.58
C MET A 525 0.66 -22.56 17.78
N LEU A 526 0.28 -21.42 18.37
CA LEU A 526 -0.78 -21.35 19.38
C LEU A 526 -2.12 -21.83 18.82
N SER A 527 -2.49 -21.39 17.62
CA SER A 527 -3.73 -21.83 16.97
C SER A 527 -3.73 -23.34 16.72
N VAL A 528 -2.59 -23.92 16.33
CA VAL A 528 -2.45 -25.37 16.15
C VAL A 528 -2.62 -26.12 17.48
N LYS A 529 -2.06 -25.59 18.57
CA LYS A 529 -2.23 -26.15 19.92
C LYS A 529 -3.71 -26.17 20.30
N ASP A 530 -4.41 -25.05 20.13
CA ASP A 530 -5.83 -24.98 20.46
C ASP A 530 -6.68 -25.94 19.59
N ILE A 531 -6.38 -26.05 18.29
CA ILE A 531 -7.02 -27.02 17.39
C ILE A 531 -6.77 -28.45 17.91
N ALA A 532 -5.53 -28.80 18.27
CA ALA A 532 -5.19 -30.13 18.77
C ALA A 532 -5.91 -30.44 20.09
N GLU A 533 -5.99 -29.50 21.03
CA GLU A 533 -6.71 -29.69 22.30
C GLU A 533 -8.19 -30.03 22.09
N THR A 534 -8.86 -29.38 21.13
CA THR A 534 -10.26 -29.71 20.78
C THR A 534 -10.42 -31.11 20.17
N THR A 535 -9.36 -31.70 19.60
CA THR A 535 -9.39 -33.08 19.09
C THR A 535 -9.21 -34.14 20.18
N VAL A 536 -8.50 -33.82 21.28
CA VAL A 536 -8.05 -34.79 22.31
C VAL A 536 -9.00 -34.89 23.52
N SER A 537 -9.78 -33.83 23.82
CA SER A 537 -10.59 -33.60 25.04
C SER A 537 -11.65 -34.66 25.48
N ARG A 538 -11.62 -35.93 25.06
CA ARG A 538 -12.47 -36.96 25.71
C ARG A 538 -11.88 -38.35 25.86
N HIS A 539 -10.58 -38.55 25.66
CA HIS A 539 -10.05 -39.91 25.80
C HIS A 539 -9.82 -40.38 27.25
N GLY A 540 -9.97 -39.50 28.25
CA GLY A 540 -9.58 -39.79 29.65
C GLY A 540 -10.65 -39.62 30.74
N SER A 541 -11.94 -39.46 30.42
CA SER A 541 -12.99 -39.34 31.46
C SER A 541 -14.14 -40.31 31.22
N ASP A 542 -13.87 -41.60 31.39
CA ASP A 542 -14.93 -42.56 31.65
C ASP A 542 -15.33 -42.43 33.14
N LYS A 543 -16.65 -42.28 33.35
CA LYS A 543 -17.38 -42.17 34.63
C LYS A 543 -17.48 -40.76 35.27
N LEU A 544 -18.41 -39.92 34.78
CA LEU A 544 -19.48 -39.40 35.64
C LEU A 544 -20.69 -38.85 34.84
N LYS A 545 -21.86 -39.37 35.21
CA LYS A 545 -23.26 -39.00 34.95
C LYS A 545 -23.58 -37.85 33.98
N ARG A 546 -24.30 -38.24 32.93
CA ARG A 546 -25.08 -37.45 31.96
C ARG A 546 -26.06 -36.50 32.67
N THR A 547 -25.82 -35.19 32.62
CA THR A 547 -26.86 -34.17 32.79
C THR A 547 -27.25 -33.61 31.42
N LYS A 548 -28.55 -33.64 31.14
CA LYS A 548 -29.20 -33.09 29.93
C LYS A 548 -29.03 -31.55 29.94
N TYR A 549 -28.81 -30.97 28.76
CA TYR A 549 -28.71 -29.51 28.46
C TYR A 549 -27.34 -28.83 28.45
N ALA A 550 -26.29 -29.51 27.96
CA ALA A 550 -25.11 -28.83 27.42
C ALA A 550 -24.99 -29.15 25.91
N MET A 551 -25.16 -28.15 25.06
CA MET A 551 -24.95 -28.24 23.61
C MET A 551 -23.45 -28.48 23.37
N GLY A 552 -23.08 -29.76 23.24
CA GLY A 552 -21.70 -30.22 23.22
C GLY A 552 -20.96 -29.77 21.98
N HIS A 553 -19.77 -29.19 22.18
CA HIS A 553 -18.78 -29.07 21.12
C HIS A 553 -18.38 -30.48 20.68
N GLY A 554 -18.78 -30.88 19.47
CA GLY A 554 -18.57 -32.22 18.94
C GLY A 554 -17.08 -32.50 18.69
N LYS A 555 -16.68 -33.78 18.84
CA LYS A 555 -15.34 -34.28 18.51
C LYS A 555 -14.97 -33.90 17.07
N ILE A 556 -13.96 -33.06 16.90
CA ILE A 556 -13.45 -32.68 15.57
C ILE A 556 -12.64 -33.85 15.02
N SER A 557 -12.95 -34.31 13.80
CA SER A 557 -12.18 -35.37 13.14
C SER A 557 -10.75 -34.89 12.83
N LEU A 558 -9.78 -35.79 12.74
CA LEU A 558 -8.41 -35.42 12.34
C LEU A 558 -8.37 -34.74 10.96
N ALA A 559 -9.26 -35.14 10.04
CA ALA A 559 -9.43 -34.48 8.75
C ALA A 559 -9.91 -33.03 8.89
N THR A 560 -10.85 -32.77 9.81
CA THR A 560 -11.36 -31.41 10.10
C THR A 560 -10.33 -30.56 10.84
N ALA A 561 -9.54 -31.14 11.74
CA ALA A 561 -8.42 -30.45 12.37
C ALA A 561 -7.37 -30.05 11.33
N MET A 562 -7.08 -30.96 10.39
CA MET A 562 -6.16 -30.68 9.29
C MET A 562 -6.64 -29.55 8.36
N THR A 563 -7.95 -29.47 8.07
CA THR A 563 -8.47 -28.34 7.27
C THR A 563 -8.35 -27.02 8.00
N GLN A 564 -8.59 -26.99 9.33
CA GLN A 564 -8.37 -25.80 10.15
C GLN A 564 -6.90 -25.39 10.20
N VAL A 565 -5.97 -26.34 10.31
CA VAL A 565 -4.52 -26.10 10.23
C VAL A 565 -4.13 -25.47 8.89
N LYS A 566 -4.65 -25.98 7.77
CA LYS A 566 -4.41 -25.39 6.43
C LYS A 566 -4.92 -23.95 6.34
N VAL A 567 -6.06 -23.65 6.95
CA VAL A 567 -6.64 -22.29 6.99
C VAL A 567 -5.81 -21.36 7.87
N ALA A 568 -5.35 -21.81 9.03
CA ALA A 568 -4.46 -21.04 9.89
C ALA A 568 -3.13 -20.74 9.19
N ALA A 569 -2.54 -21.74 8.54
CA ALA A 569 -1.29 -21.59 7.79
C ALA A 569 -1.44 -20.65 6.59
N SER A 570 -2.55 -20.72 5.85
CA SER A 570 -2.80 -19.81 4.73
C SER A 570 -3.04 -18.37 5.18
N LEU A 571 -3.72 -18.16 6.32
CA LEU A 571 -3.85 -16.85 6.94
C LEU A 571 -2.47 -16.32 7.34
N GLY A 572 -1.68 -17.09 8.10
CA GLY A 572 -0.33 -16.69 8.52
C GLY A 572 0.54 -16.29 7.33
N ALA A 573 0.54 -17.11 6.27
CA ALA A 573 1.31 -16.83 5.07
C ALA A 573 0.86 -15.54 4.36
N THR A 574 -0.46 -15.28 4.33
CA THR A 574 -1.03 -14.06 3.77
C THR A 574 -0.60 -12.83 4.57
N LEU A 575 -0.62 -12.91 5.91
CA LEU A 575 -0.23 -11.82 6.80
C LEU A 575 1.27 -11.48 6.67
N VAL A 576 2.14 -12.49 6.61
CA VAL A 576 3.59 -12.32 6.36
C VAL A 576 3.83 -11.68 4.99
N TRP A 577 3.20 -12.21 3.95
CA TRP A 577 3.33 -11.67 2.60
C TRP A 577 2.88 -10.21 2.51
N LEU A 578 1.74 -9.87 3.10
CA LEU A 578 1.23 -8.50 3.10
C LEU A 578 2.18 -7.54 3.83
N SER A 579 2.74 -7.95 4.97
CA SER A 579 3.57 -7.09 5.81
C SER A 579 4.92 -6.75 5.19
N GLY A 580 5.67 -7.76 4.75
CA GLY A 580 7.05 -7.56 4.30
C GLY A 580 7.40 -8.11 2.91
N GLY A 581 6.42 -8.64 2.19
CA GLY A 581 6.59 -9.13 0.82
C GLY A 581 7.74 -10.14 0.66
N THR A 582 8.47 -10.04 -0.45
CA THR A 582 9.48 -11.05 -0.84
C THR A 582 10.68 -11.09 0.11
N THR A 583 11.07 -9.96 0.72
CA THR A 583 12.24 -9.92 1.59
C THR A 583 11.98 -10.54 2.95
N LEU A 584 10.78 -10.33 3.50
CA LEU A 584 10.37 -11.04 4.71
C LEU A 584 10.21 -12.53 4.47
N VAL A 585 9.65 -12.94 3.31
CA VAL A 585 9.60 -14.36 2.92
C VAL A 585 11.02 -14.93 2.74
N GLN A 586 11.96 -14.16 2.20
CA GLN A 586 13.34 -14.61 2.10
C GLN A 586 13.97 -14.85 3.48
N SER A 587 13.85 -13.89 4.41
CA SER A 587 14.32 -14.04 5.79
C SER A 587 13.61 -15.21 6.49
N LEU A 588 12.33 -15.45 6.17
CA LEU A 588 11.59 -16.62 6.68
C LEU A 588 12.29 -17.93 6.36
N PHE A 589 12.67 -18.14 5.10
CA PHE A 589 13.30 -19.37 4.64
C PHE A 589 14.78 -19.51 5.07
N GLN A 590 15.52 -18.41 5.08
CA GLN A 590 16.97 -18.42 5.32
C GLN A 590 17.34 -18.33 6.81
N GLU A 591 16.51 -17.67 7.62
CA GLU A 591 16.85 -17.32 9.00
C GLU A 591 15.78 -17.81 9.98
N MET A 592 14.52 -17.35 9.87
CA MET A 592 13.51 -17.58 10.91
C MET A 592 13.10 -19.05 11.05
N LEU A 593 12.83 -19.77 9.96
CA LEU A 593 12.47 -21.19 10.05
C LEU A 593 13.65 -22.05 10.53
N PRO A 594 14.86 -21.94 9.94
CA PRO A 594 16.03 -22.65 10.47
C PRO A 594 16.29 -22.35 11.95
N SER A 595 16.26 -21.08 12.38
CA SER A 595 16.48 -20.73 13.79
C SER A 595 15.40 -21.31 14.70
N TRP A 596 14.13 -21.29 14.27
CA TRP A 596 13.01 -21.85 15.01
C TRP A 596 13.13 -23.38 15.20
N PHE A 597 13.61 -24.12 14.20
CA PHE A 597 13.87 -25.55 14.31
C PHE A 597 15.09 -25.89 15.18
N LEU A 598 16.08 -25.00 15.21
CA LEU A 598 17.29 -25.16 16.03
C LEU A 598 17.05 -24.81 17.50
N SER A 599 16.10 -23.92 17.81
CA SER A 599 15.73 -23.58 19.18
C SER A 599 14.88 -24.67 19.86
N ALA A 600 14.99 -24.79 21.19
CA ALA A 600 14.13 -25.68 21.97
C ALA A 600 12.68 -25.17 21.97
N GLN A 601 11.75 -25.98 21.45
CA GLN A 601 10.33 -25.63 21.36
C GLN A 601 9.53 -26.36 22.45
N ASP A 602 9.17 -25.64 23.52
CA ASP A 602 8.32 -26.16 24.61
C ASP A 602 6.82 -26.06 24.26
N LEU A 603 6.38 -26.83 23.25
CA LEU A 603 4.96 -26.92 22.91
C LEU A 603 4.14 -27.71 23.97
N ASP A 604 4.83 -28.41 24.89
CA ASP A 604 4.29 -29.43 25.81
C ASP A 604 3.98 -28.95 27.24
N ARG A 605 3.78 -27.65 27.48
CA ARG A 605 3.23 -27.18 28.77
C ARG A 605 1.72 -27.56 28.86
N GLY A 606 1.42 -28.85 29.06
CA GLY A 606 0.07 -29.38 29.32
C GLY A 606 -0.32 -30.74 28.69
N GLY A 607 0.20 -31.87 29.20
CA GLY A 607 -0.49 -33.18 29.16
C GLY A 607 -0.54 -33.97 27.83
N ALA A 608 -1.32 -35.05 27.82
CA ALA A 608 -1.36 -36.18 26.87
C ALA A 608 -1.66 -35.88 25.36
N SER A 609 -1.66 -34.60 24.96
CA SER A 609 -1.93 -34.09 23.61
C SER A 609 -0.68 -33.94 22.73
N GLY A 610 0.52 -33.94 23.33
CA GLY A 610 1.77 -33.55 22.66
C GLY A 610 2.01 -34.18 21.29
N GLY A 611 1.81 -35.50 21.15
CA GLY A 611 2.04 -36.20 19.88
C GLY A 611 1.18 -35.72 18.70
N THR A 612 -0.06 -35.29 18.95
CA THR A 612 -0.94 -34.73 17.91
C THR A 612 -0.58 -33.28 17.61
N VAL A 613 -0.24 -32.49 18.64
CA VAL A 613 0.21 -31.09 18.52
C VAL A 613 1.46 -31.01 17.63
N TYR A 614 2.46 -31.86 17.84
CA TYR A 614 3.69 -31.86 17.05
C TYR A 614 3.46 -32.21 15.57
N LYS A 615 2.65 -33.25 15.29
CA LYS A 615 2.33 -33.63 13.90
C LYS A 615 1.55 -32.55 13.17
N LEU A 616 0.50 -32.01 13.79
CA LEU A 616 -0.27 -30.90 13.20
C LEU A 616 0.61 -29.64 13.06
N GLY A 617 1.51 -29.40 14.02
CA GLY A 617 2.49 -28.30 13.99
C GLY A 617 3.44 -28.38 12.81
N GLY A 618 4.04 -29.55 12.58
CA GLY A 618 4.92 -29.77 11.43
C GLY A 618 4.19 -29.53 10.10
N HIS A 619 2.97 -30.06 9.96
CA HIS A 619 2.14 -29.78 8.77
C HIS A 619 1.77 -28.30 8.64
N ALA A 620 1.44 -27.61 9.74
CA ALA A 620 1.12 -26.18 9.72
C ALA A 620 2.29 -25.36 9.16
N LEU A 621 3.50 -25.63 9.65
CA LEU A 621 4.74 -24.99 9.19
C LEU A 621 5.02 -25.28 7.72
N ALA A 622 4.75 -26.51 7.26
CA ALA A 622 4.95 -26.90 5.86
C ALA A 622 4.01 -26.10 4.93
N TYR A 623 2.71 -26.07 5.24
CA TYR A 623 1.74 -25.28 4.48
C TYR A 623 2.08 -23.79 4.51
N PHE A 624 2.45 -23.27 5.68
CA PHE A 624 2.82 -21.88 5.86
C PHE A 624 4.02 -21.49 5.00
N ALA A 625 5.11 -22.28 5.03
CA ALA A 625 6.30 -22.04 4.23
C ALA A 625 5.99 -22.09 2.72
N VAL A 626 5.29 -23.12 2.25
CA VAL A 626 4.95 -23.26 0.83
C VAL A 626 4.07 -22.11 0.35
N TYR A 627 3.02 -21.74 1.09
CA TYR A 627 2.17 -20.61 0.72
C TYR A 627 2.94 -19.28 0.70
N CYS A 628 3.83 -19.03 1.66
CA CYS A 628 4.73 -17.87 1.65
C CYS A 628 5.58 -17.84 0.37
N GLY A 629 6.21 -18.96 0.01
CA GLY A 629 7.01 -19.08 -1.21
C GLY A 629 6.19 -18.85 -2.48
N MET A 630 4.99 -19.44 -2.57
CA MET A 630 4.07 -19.27 -3.69
C MET A 630 3.63 -17.81 -3.87
N PHE A 631 3.33 -17.09 -2.77
CA PHE A 631 2.99 -15.67 -2.84
C PHE A 631 4.17 -14.81 -3.32
N ALA A 632 5.39 -15.15 -2.89
CA ALA A 632 6.58 -14.38 -3.23
C ALA A 632 7.08 -14.58 -4.66
N TRP A 633 7.00 -15.81 -5.18
CA TRP A 633 7.68 -16.16 -6.43
C TRP A 633 6.75 -16.68 -7.54
N GLY A 634 5.45 -16.82 -7.25
CA GLY A 634 4.49 -17.40 -8.19
C GLY A 634 4.69 -18.90 -8.40
N ILE A 635 3.83 -19.48 -9.23
CA ILE A 635 3.82 -20.92 -9.55
C ILE A 635 4.52 -21.19 -10.89
N ASP A 636 4.59 -20.16 -11.75
CA ASP A 636 5.10 -20.30 -13.11
C ASP A 636 6.65 -20.39 -13.16
N PRO A 637 7.20 -21.16 -14.13
CA PRO A 637 8.64 -21.31 -14.32
C PRO A 637 9.31 -20.05 -14.86
N THR A 638 8.55 -18.98 -15.18
CA THR A 638 9.13 -17.73 -15.66
C THR A 638 10.12 -17.19 -14.62
N PRO A 639 11.39 -16.95 -15.00
CA PRO A 639 12.41 -16.53 -14.06
C PRO A 639 12.16 -15.08 -13.65
N VAL A 640 11.31 -14.87 -12.63
CA VAL A 640 11.03 -13.53 -12.11
C VAL A 640 12.23 -12.99 -11.31
N SER A 641 13.06 -13.87 -10.73
CA SER A 641 14.33 -13.48 -10.12
C SER A 641 15.29 -14.66 -9.88
N ARG A 642 16.62 -14.46 -10.07
CA ARG A 642 17.68 -15.37 -9.58
C ARG A 642 17.70 -15.51 -8.04
N ARG A 643 16.87 -14.73 -7.32
CA ARG A 643 16.78 -14.78 -5.86
C ARG A 643 15.98 -16.00 -5.38
N ARG A 644 14.92 -16.41 -6.11
CA ARG A 644 14.12 -17.62 -5.79
C ARG A 644 15.00 -18.86 -5.65
N GLU A 645 15.77 -19.14 -6.70
CA GLU A 645 16.70 -20.27 -6.78
C GLU A 645 17.63 -20.31 -5.57
N ARG A 646 18.25 -19.17 -5.23
CA ARG A 646 19.18 -19.07 -4.10
C ARG A 646 18.52 -19.38 -2.76
N VAL A 647 17.36 -18.79 -2.50
CA VAL A 647 16.64 -18.96 -1.22
C VAL A 647 16.18 -20.40 -1.05
N MET A 648 15.57 -20.99 -2.08
CA MET A 648 15.08 -22.36 -2.04
C MET A 648 16.21 -23.37 -1.91
N ARG A 649 17.32 -23.16 -2.64
CA ARG A 649 18.55 -23.97 -2.50
C ARG A 649 19.05 -23.99 -1.07
N SER A 650 19.25 -22.82 -0.45
CA SER A 650 19.74 -22.73 0.93
C SER A 650 18.81 -23.45 1.91
N HIS A 651 17.49 -23.34 1.73
CA HIS A 651 16.54 -23.99 2.61
C HIS A 651 16.57 -25.53 2.46
N LEU A 652 16.59 -26.06 1.23
CA LEU A 652 16.68 -27.49 0.97
C LEU A 652 18.03 -28.08 1.40
N GLU A 653 19.12 -27.32 1.29
CA GLU A 653 20.43 -27.70 1.84
C GLU A 653 20.41 -27.82 3.36
N PHE A 654 19.71 -26.92 4.05
CA PHE A 654 19.47 -27.03 5.49
C PHE A 654 18.69 -28.31 5.84
N LEU A 655 17.58 -28.59 5.14
CA LEU A 655 16.80 -29.82 5.36
C LEU A 655 17.65 -31.07 5.15
N ALA A 656 18.42 -31.13 4.05
CA ALA A 656 19.29 -32.25 3.74
C ALA A 656 20.39 -32.44 4.79
N SER A 657 20.98 -31.36 5.28
CA SER A 657 22.04 -31.40 6.29
C SER A 657 21.53 -31.86 7.65
N ALA A 658 20.30 -31.47 8.02
CA ALA A 658 19.63 -31.94 9.22
C ALA A 658 19.24 -33.44 9.11
N LEU A 659 18.76 -33.89 7.95
CA LEU A 659 18.48 -35.32 7.69
C LEU A 659 19.74 -36.19 7.73
N ASP A 660 20.85 -35.69 7.21
CA ASP A 660 22.16 -36.36 7.28
C ASP A 660 22.75 -36.39 8.72
N GLY A 661 22.08 -35.78 9.71
CA GLY A 661 22.54 -35.69 11.09
C GLY A 661 23.72 -34.73 11.30
N LYS A 662 24.05 -33.89 10.31
CA LYS A 662 25.13 -32.88 10.43
C LYS A 662 24.73 -31.68 11.28
N ILE A 663 23.43 -31.45 11.39
CA ILE A 663 22.84 -30.37 12.18
C ILE A 663 21.98 -31.00 13.26
N SER A 664 22.25 -30.67 14.52
CA SER A 664 21.40 -31.04 15.65
C SER A 664 20.19 -30.12 15.75
N LEU A 665 18.98 -30.68 15.76
CA LEU A 665 17.73 -29.93 15.88
C LEU A 665 17.32 -29.76 17.35
N GLY A 666 16.70 -28.63 17.68
CA GLY A 666 16.15 -28.35 19.02
C GLY A 666 14.67 -28.73 19.16
N CYS A 667 13.98 -29.00 18.05
CA CYS A 667 12.56 -29.33 18.02
C CYS A 667 12.28 -30.85 18.17
N ASN A 668 11.01 -31.20 18.43
CA ASN A 668 10.57 -32.59 18.51
C ASN A 668 10.68 -33.30 17.15
N MET A 669 11.19 -34.54 17.16
CA MET A 669 11.39 -35.33 15.94
C MET A 669 10.11 -35.56 15.13
N SER A 670 8.95 -35.71 15.79
CA SER A 670 7.67 -35.89 15.09
C SER A 670 7.18 -34.62 14.39
N LEU A 671 7.51 -33.44 14.94
CA LEU A 671 7.25 -32.15 14.29
C LEU A 671 8.17 -31.96 13.09
N TRP A 672 9.46 -32.26 13.25
CA TRP A 672 10.45 -32.20 12.18
C TRP A 672 10.07 -33.10 11.00
N GLN A 673 9.74 -34.37 11.29
CA GLN A 673 9.33 -35.32 10.27
C GLN A 673 8.08 -34.83 9.53
N ALA A 674 7.03 -34.41 10.25
CA ALA A 674 5.80 -33.91 9.62
C ALA A 674 6.02 -32.65 8.77
N TYR A 675 6.96 -31.77 9.17
CA TYR A 675 7.34 -30.59 8.40
C TYR A 675 8.05 -30.97 7.09
N VAL A 676 9.11 -31.77 7.16
CA VAL A 676 9.92 -32.12 5.99
C VAL A 676 9.10 -32.90 4.97
N SER A 677 8.38 -33.93 5.41
CA SER A 677 7.53 -34.74 4.54
C SER A 677 6.44 -33.89 3.89
N GLY A 678 5.71 -33.09 4.69
CA GLY A 678 4.64 -32.24 4.18
C GLY A 678 5.14 -31.12 3.26
N PHE A 679 6.31 -30.55 3.54
CA PHE A 679 6.90 -29.49 2.71
C PHE A 679 7.28 -30.05 1.33
N LEU A 680 7.99 -31.18 1.30
CA LEU A 680 8.46 -31.79 0.07
C LEU A 680 7.30 -32.34 -0.77
N GLU A 681 6.28 -32.95 -0.15
CA GLU A 681 5.05 -33.38 -0.82
C GLU A 681 4.36 -32.21 -1.52
N LEU A 682 4.19 -31.09 -0.81
CA LEU A 682 3.59 -29.89 -1.38
C LEU A 682 4.43 -29.26 -2.50
N VAL A 683 5.75 -29.26 -2.38
CA VAL A 683 6.64 -28.76 -3.45
C VAL A 683 6.54 -29.63 -4.69
N VAL A 684 6.56 -30.96 -4.54
CA VAL A 684 6.41 -31.92 -5.66
C VAL A 684 5.08 -31.72 -6.38
N ASP A 685 4.00 -31.51 -5.64
CA ASP A 685 2.66 -31.38 -6.20
C ASP A 685 2.35 -30.00 -6.79
N ARG A 686 2.80 -28.92 -6.13
CA ARG A 686 2.35 -27.55 -6.42
C ARG A 686 3.40 -26.68 -7.10
N ALA A 687 4.68 -26.99 -6.94
CA ALA A 687 5.78 -26.21 -7.48
C ALA A 687 6.98 -27.09 -7.91
N PRO A 688 6.76 -28.10 -8.78
CA PRO A 688 7.80 -29.06 -9.15
C PRO A 688 8.99 -28.40 -9.86
N CYS A 689 8.78 -27.23 -10.49
CA CYS A 689 9.83 -26.45 -11.12
C CYS A 689 10.94 -26.04 -10.15
N LEU A 690 10.65 -25.91 -8.85
CA LEU A 690 11.66 -25.59 -7.83
C LEU A 690 12.70 -26.70 -7.66
N LEU A 691 12.34 -27.96 -7.93
CA LEU A 691 13.25 -29.09 -7.79
C LEU A 691 14.27 -29.17 -8.93
N HIS A 692 13.97 -28.59 -10.10
CA HIS A 692 14.92 -28.47 -11.21
C HIS A 692 16.05 -27.47 -10.94
N GLU A 693 15.85 -26.54 -9.99
CA GLU A 693 16.80 -25.46 -9.69
C GLU A 693 17.85 -25.86 -8.61
N VAL A 694 17.76 -27.10 -8.10
CA VAL A 694 18.50 -27.61 -6.93
C VAL A 694 19.56 -28.61 -7.37
N ASP A 695 20.72 -28.60 -6.69
CA ASP A 695 21.80 -29.55 -6.97
C ASP A 695 21.34 -31.00 -6.71
N LEU A 696 21.63 -31.89 -7.66
CA LEU A 696 21.39 -33.33 -7.57
C LEU A 696 21.92 -33.94 -6.27
N LYS A 697 23.05 -33.44 -5.74
CA LYS A 697 23.61 -33.90 -4.46
C LYS A 697 22.66 -33.67 -3.28
N VAL A 698 21.95 -32.54 -3.28
CA VAL A 698 20.97 -32.19 -2.23
C VAL A 698 19.74 -33.08 -2.37
N LEU A 699 19.23 -33.24 -3.60
CA LEU A 699 18.08 -34.12 -3.87
C LEU A 699 18.34 -35.57 -3.47
N LYS A 700 19.54 -36.11 -3.77
CA LYS A 700 19.94 -37.46 -3.38
C LYS A 700 19.98 -37.66 -1.86
N LYS A 701 20.43 -36.65 -1.10
CA LYS A 701 20.44 -36.72 0.37
C LYS A 701 19.03 -36.70 0.94
N LEU A 702 18.19 -35.80 0.44
CA LEU A 702 16.78 -35.73 0.83
C LEU A 702 16.06 -37.07 0.57
N SER A 703 16.28 -37.69 -0.59
CA SER A 703 15.67 -38.97 -0.94
C SER A 703 16.14 -40.12 -0.03
N ILE A 704 17.43 -40.15 0.36
CA ILE A 704 17.96 -41.13 1.30
C ILE A 704 17.33 -40.95 2.69
N GLY A 705 17.24 -39.71 3.19
CA GLY A 705 16.61 -39.41 4.48
C GLY A 705 15.14 -39.82 4.53
N LEU A 706 14.36 -39.51 3.48
CA LEU A 706 12.96 -39.93 3.38
C LEU A 706 12.80 -41.45 3.31
N ARG A 707 13.71 -42.15 2.62
CA ARG A 707 13.73 -43.62 2.58
C ARG A 707 13.92 -44.21 3.98
N GLN A 708 14.79 -43.63 4.82
CA GLN A 708 14.99 -44.05 6.20
C GLN A 708 13.73 -43.88 7.05
N TRP A 709 12.90 -42.89 6.73
CA TRP A 709 11.60 -42.66 7.37
C TRP A 709 10.44 -43.47 6.76
N LYS A 710 10.74 -44.40 5.83
CA LYS A 710 9.77 -45.25 5.12
C LYS A 710 8.84 -44.49 4.16
N GLU A 711 9.22 -43.29 3.73
CA GLU A 711 8.49 -42.49 2.73
C GLU A 711 9.06 -42.68 1.32
N LYS A 712 9.02 -43.94 0.86
CA LYS A 712 9.64 -44.34 -0.43
C LYS A 712 9.03 -43.62 -1.63
N GLU A 713 7.71 -43.46 -1.66
CA GLU A 713 6.99 -42.82 -2.77
C GLU A 713 7.42 -41.36 -2.94
N LEU A 714 7.51 -40.60 -1.84
CA LEU A 714 7.95 -39.22 -1.86
C LEU A 714 9.45 -39.11 -2.22
N ALA A 715 10.28 -40.02 -1.70
CA ALA A 715 11.71 -40.08 -2.04
C ALA A 715 11.95 -40.23 -3.55
N VAL A 716 11.17 -41.10 -4.20
CA VAL A 716 11.22 -41.30 -5.66
C VAL A 716 10.64 -40.09 -6.39
N ALA A 717 9.51 -39.53 -5.93
CA ALA A 717 8.85 -38.41 -6.58
C ALA A 717 9.74 -37.16 -6.67
N ILE A 718 10.51 -36.86 -5.62
CA ILE A 718 11.46 -35.74 -5.61
C ILE A 718 12.53 -35.90 -6.69
N LEU A 719 13.11 -37.09 -6.83
CA LEU A 719 14.12 -37.37 -7.85
C LEU A 719 13.54 -37.31 -9.26
N CYS A 720 12.35 -37.88 -9.48
CA CYS A 720 11.66 -37.83 -10.77
C CYS A 720 11.34 -36.39 -11.21
N ARG A 721 11.07 -35.48 -10.26
CA ARG A 721 10.84 -34.05 -10.53
C ARG A 721 12.11 -33.21 -10.57
N GLY A 722 13.26 -33.76 -10.15
CA GLY A 722 14.56 -33.08 -10.17
C GLY A 722 15.13 -32.82 -11.56
N GLY A 723 14.64 -33.55 -12.59
CA GLY A 723 15.09 -33.41 -13.97
C GLY A 723 15.85 -34.63 -14.48
N PRO A 724 16.32 -34.61 -15.74
CA PRO A 724 16.87 -35.79 -16.40
C PRO A 724 18.12 -36.35 -15.70
N GLU A 725 18.94 -35.50 -15.08
CA GLU A 725 20.14 -35.89 -14.34
C GLU A 725 19.83 -36.71 -13.07
N ALA A 726 18.64 -36.53 -12.48
CA ALA A 726 18.20 -37.24 -11.29
C ALA A 726 17.56 -38.61 -11.58
N MET A 727 17.22 -38.90 -12.84
CA MET A 727 16.51 -40.13 -13.23
C MET A 727 17.32 -41.41 -12.99
N GLY A 728 18.64 -41.36 -13.16
CA GLY A 728 19.51 -42.50 -12.86
C GLY A 728 19.48 -42.87 -11.38
N VAL A 729 19.54 -41.87 -10.50
CA VAL A 729 19.45 -42.06 -9.04
C VAL A 729 18.05 -42.54 -8.64
N ALA A 730 17.00 -42.05 -9.31
CA ALA A 730 15.64 -42.54 -9.08
C ALA A 730 15.48 -44.03 -9.42
N ALA A 731 16.05 -44.46 -10.55
CA ALA A 731 16.01 -45.86 -10.98
C ALA A 731 16.77 -46.78 -10.01
N GLU A 732 17.97 -46.38 -9.57
CA GLU A 732 18.72 -47.10 -8.52
C GLU A 732 17.89 -47.27 -7.24
N LEU A 733 17.21 -46.20 -6.81
CA LEU A 733 16.43 -46.19 -5.58
C LEU A 733 15.18 -47.07 -5.65
N ILE A 734 14.56 -47.19 -6.84
CA ILE A 734 13.44 -48.11 -7.10
C ILE A 734 13.93 -49.57 -7.10
N LEU A 735 15.03 -49.86 -7.80
CA LEU A 735 15.58 -51.21 -7.91
C LEU A 735 16.05 -51.76 -6.56
N ASP A 736 16.66 -50.91 -5.73
CA ASP A 736 17.06 -51.21 -4.35
C ASP A 736 15.87 -51.49 -3.40
N SER A 737 14.63 -51.30 -3.86
CA SER A 737 13.42 -51.40 -3.03
C SER A 737 12.54 -52.61 -3.34
N GLU A 738 12.84 -53.32 -4.44
CA GLU A 738 12.16 -54.55 -4.89
C GLU A 738 12.86 -55.84 -4.41
N TRP A 739 13.92 -55.71 -3.60
CA TRP A 739 14.63 -56.77 -2.88
C TRP A 739 14.65 -56.45 -1.38
#